data_AF-A0A523YJN4-F1
#
_entry.id   AF-A0A523YJN4-F1
#
_cell.length_a   1.000
_cell.length_b   1.000
_cell.length_c   1.000
_cell.angle_alpha   90.00
_cell.angle_beta   90.00
_cell.angle_gamma   90.00
#
_symmetry.space_group_name_H-M   'P 1'
#
loop_
_entity.id
_entity.type
_entity.pdbx_description
1 polymer ?
#
loop_
_entity_poly.entity_id
_entity_poly.type
_entity_poly.pdbx_seq_one_letter_code
_entity_poly.pdbx_strand_id
1 'polypeptide(L)'
;MKEHRLQKLLLIIVMSSFLLLQVPPPGASQGYEGKVISESDDEMIGLSEYSGGGHMTVTITGEQATALRRRIIYMFDERSSIPQGFTGTNFPSWSSTPNGVLDEQEILHYSLWVQRYLWERQGQGGTPYYFSRMTKVELLDGDTAAGVPLSTEGLLGTDVDTDASIVIKHIFNLESGVQHRTFDLSDNLTVSALYEGFSFHRSHDFNDTFFGPFSVAGEPTTTNWIIKDNPYYPGNLALWHGSSETPQYEDNITASTYADFDLRFAVEAAMRFSYVGHVESGDTLRIQIKEEGESSYTNLQTLGSNDNRNTFQTLVFDLDSYIGKKVRVNFNFTSNQSGNNTGFFIDDFDINAPCAYIGTLELHNTDYIVGALSFAGFEKDQGTAHLIRTPAGMILTYSSSFNSTNPPADRAVFTTFDFLDNPQILFGLIFVCAYLMSHFQNKYYNDYRRAYSMAHREGWFKRKWIHGLGLLGIILFILFYFFPSLFVLAGANFYMLGVFMWAFCIVYLVVMVIVTKFVYIKAEEAIPPPIPREDEISVVVEAPEEYMELPPPVGMAMAVPCSVCLEDLHDIADEGIKCKCGQVFHKDCAEKAERCPNCNRLLEVVKPKETRMVSVKCPSCGDTVLVEGDSDLLRTHCESCGSILQEVALGYNYLIVDDNPAVAFEEFKSILKKEVPSLCISTTFPDKLRKEYDVEGIDLFWLSDTATDPSVKTLDPKRLDFEMMRAISNFFKDSPKGVVIIDGIEYLTVENGFERVLRFVKKINDLASVSDATVIVPVGPSALGKDEFAMLKKEFDKVQVLTSTPLPE
;
A
#
# COMPACT_ATOMS: atom_id res chain seq x y z
N MET A 1 -29.70 25.89 2.02
CA MET A 1 -28.73 26.48 1.06
C MET A 1 -27.35 26.78 1.64
N LYS A 2 -27.20 27.34 2.87
CA LYS A 2 -25.87 27.63 3.45
C LYS A 2 -25.09 26.38 3.93
N GLU A 3 -25.76 25.39 4.54
CA GLU A 3 -25.11 24.14 5.00
C GLU A 3 -24.57 23.30 3.85
N HIS A 4 -25.29 23.26 2.73
CA HIS A 4 -24.86 22.51 1.55
C HIS A 4 -23.65 23.15 0.84
N ARG A 5 -23.49 24.48 0.96
CA ARG A 5 -22.27 25.17 0.50
C ARG A 5 -21.08 24.94 1.42
N LEU A 6 -21.30 24.85 2.73
CA LEU A 6 -20.24 24.56 3.70
C LEU A 6 -19.75 23.11 3.56
N GLN A 7 -20.67 22.14 3.39
CA GLN A 7 -20.32 20.75 3.11
C GLN A 7 -19.61 20.59 1.77
N LYS A 8 -20.04 21.29 0.72
CA LYS A 8 -19.31 21.31 -0.56
C LYS A 8 -17.94 21.97 -0.43
N LEU A 9 -17.80 23.06 0.32
CA LEU A 9 -16.50 23.71 0.54
C LEU A 9 -15.55 22.79 1.33
N LEU A 10 -16.06 22.05 2.31
CA LEU A 10 -15.29 21.11 3.12
C LEU A 10 -14.92 19.85 2.33
N LEU A 11 -15.83 19.35 1.49
CA LEU A 11 -15.54 18.27 0.54
C LEU A 11 -14.53 18.72 -0.51
N ILE A 12 -14.62 19.97 -1.00
CA ILE A 12 -13.64 20.56 -1.92
C ILE A 12 -12.29 20.74 -1.21
N ILE A 13 -12.24 21.17 0.05
CA ILE A 13 -10.98 21.27 0.81
C ILE A 13 -10.36 19.89 1.00
N VAL A 14 -11.12 18.90 1.47
CA VAL A 14 -10.64 17.51 1.66
C VAL A 14 -10.21 16.88 0.33
N MET A 15 -10.97 17.08 -0.76
CA MET A 15 -10.61 16.62 -2.11
C MET A 15 -9.42 17.39 -2.68
N SER A 16 -9.29 18.69 -2.41
CA SER A 16 -8.14 19.51 -2.84
C SER A 16 -6.88 19.20 -2.05
N SER A 17 -6.99 18.80 -0.78
CA SER A 17 -5.89 18.27 0.02
C SER A 17 -5.49 16.87 -0.47
N PHE A 18 -6.44 16.04 -0.92
CA PHE A 18 -6.15 14.77 -1.59
C PHE A 18 -5.49 14.97 -2.97
N LEU A 19 -5.90 15.98 -3.74
CA LEU A 19 -5.26 16.36 -5.01
C LEU A 19 -3.87 16.99 -4.82
N LEU A 20 -3.63 17.70 -3.71
CA LEU A 20 -2.31 18.24 -3.37
C LEU A 20 -1.33 17.16 -2.89
N LEU A 21 -1.84 16.00 -2.42
CA LEU A 21 -1.05 14.82 -2.05
C LEU A 21 -0.85 13.84 -3.22
N GLN A 22 -1.58 14.02 -4.33
CA GLN A 22 -1.37 13.33 -5.60
C GLN A 22 -0.80 14.28 -6.64
N VAL A 23 0.36 14.87 -6.35
CA VAL A 23 1.20 15.42 -7.42
C VAL A 23 2.01 14.24 -7.96
N PRO A 24 1.63 13.60 -9.08
CA PRO A 24 2.63 12.85 -9.82
C PRO A 24 3.76 13.84 -10.16
N PRO A 25 5.04 13.44 -10.06
CA PRO A 25 6.12 14.30 -10.51
C PRO A 25 5.80 14.71 -11.95
N PRO A 26 5.96 16.00 -12.33
CA PRO A 26 5.72 16.42 -13.69
C PRO A 26 6.65 15.63 -14.61
N GLY A 27 6.04 14.69 -15.34
CA GLY A 27 6.68 14.03 -16.47
C GLY A 27 7.07 15.08 -17.50
N ALA A 28 8.37 15.07 -17.80
CA ALA A 28 9.03 15.64 -18.96
C ALA A 28 9.16 17.16 -19.08
N SER A 29 10.44 17.52 -19.23
CA SER A 29 10.99 18.67 -19.95
C SER A 29 10.93 20.02 -19.25
N GLN A 30 11.98 20.32 -18.48
CA GLN A 30 12.60 21.65 -18.49
C GLN A 30 13.99 21.63 -17.84
N GLY A 31 15.03 21.81 -18.67
CA GLY A 31 16.40 22.23 -18.36
C GLY A 31 17.02 21.69 -17.07
N TYR A 32 17.65 20.51 -17.13
CA TYR A 32 18.37 19.95 -15.98
C TYR A 32 19.87 20.22 -16.09
N GLU A 33 20.37 21.13 -15.25
CA GLU A 33 21.74 21.02 -14.74
C GLU A 33 21.87 19.64 -14.05
N GLY A 34 23.00 18.94 -14.25
CA GLY A 34 23.15 17.51 -13.94
C GLY A 34 22.71 17.12 -12.52
N LYS A 35 21.61 16.36 -12.43
CA LYS A 35 20.93 16.02 -11.18
C LYS A 35 20.51 14.56 -11.12
N VAL A 36 20.50 14.02 -9.90
CA VAL A 36 20.03 12.67 -9.57
C VAL A 36 18.74 12.77 -8.77
N ILE A 37 17.74 12.01 -9.18
CA ILE A 37 16.45 11.86 -8.49
C ILE A 37 16.32 10.39 -8.11
N SER A 38 16.09 10.10 -6.83
CA SER A 38 15.80 8.75 -6.36
C SER A 38 14.41 8.73 -5.76
N GLU A 39 13.57 7.88 -6.33
CA GLU A 39 12.17 7.70 -5.95
C GLU A 39 11.99 6.28 -5.42
N SER A 40 11.34 6.11 -4.27
CA SER A 40 10.99 4.80 -3.74
C SER A 40 9.54 4.73 -3.26
N ASP A 41 8.92 3.58 -3.51
CA ASP A 41 7.59 3.22 -3.03
C ASP A 41 7.69 1.89 -2.28
N ASP A 42 7.56 1.95 -0.96
CA ASP A 42 7.75 0.83 -0.05
C ASP A 42 6.39 0.36 0.49
N GLU A 43 6.05 -0.91 0.26
CA GLU A 43 4.79 -1.52 0.71
C GLU A 43 5.07 -2.64 1.71
N MET A 44 4.62 -2.45 2.95
CA MET A 44 4.81 -3.45 4.01
C MET A 44 3.49 -3.77 4.72
N ILE A 45 3.33 -5.03 5.12
CA ILE A 45 2.13 -5.51 5.82
C ILE A 45 2.57 -6.36 7.01
N GLY A 46 1.94 -6.15 8.16
CA GLY A 46 2.26 -6.90 9.36
C GLY A 46 1.44 -6.49 10.58
N LEU A 47 1.54 -7.26 11.66
CA LEU A 47 0.98 -6.90 12.97
C LEU A 47 2.08 -6.61 14.00
N SER A 48 3.14 -7.43 13.98
CA SER A 48 4.31 -7.31 14.87
C SER A 48 5.63 -7.45 14.10
N GLU A 49 5.63 -8.28 13.08
CA GLU A 49 6.68 -8.43 12.08
C GLU A 49 6.10 -7.96 10.75
N TYR A 50 6.78 -7.02 10.10
CA TYR A 50 6.34 -6.45 8.84
C TYR A 50 7.22 -6.99 7.73
N SER A 51 6.57 -7.47 6.67
CA SER A 51 7.24 -7.88 5.44
C SER A 51 6.47 -7.34 4.24
N GLY A 52 7.16 -7.27 3.12
CA GLY A 52 6.57 -6.81 1.87
C GLY A 52 7.66 -6.57 0.85
N GLY A 53 7.50 -5.52 0.07
CA GLY A 53 8.45 -5.15 -0.96
C GLY A 53 8.24 -3.73 -1.44
N GLY A 54 9.06 -3.31 -2.38
CA GLY A 54 9.01 -1.96 -2.89
C GLY A 54 9.59 -1.85 -4.28
N HIS A 55 9.38 -0.68 -4.86
CA HIS A 55 9.93 -0.28 -6.14
C HIS A 55 10.81 0.93 -5.92
N MET A 56 11.90 1.00 -6.67
CA MET A 56 12.81 2.13 -6.63
C MET A 56 13.23 2.51 -8.03
N THR A 57 13.18 3.80 -8.32
CA THR A 57 13.61 4.37 -9.59
C THR A 57 14.66 5.44 -9.32
N VAL A 58 15.85 5.26 -9.89
CA VAL A 58 16.90 6.29 -9.87
C VAL A 58 17.03 6.87 -11.27
N THR A 59 16.75 8.16 -11.39
CA THR A 59 16.87 8.93 -12.62
C THR A 59 18.07 9.86 -12.55
N ILE A 60 18.96 9.78 -13.53
CA ILE A 60 20.21 10.55 -13.61
C ILE A 60 20.21 11.32 -14.92
N THR A 61 20.54 12.60 -14.86
CA THR A 61 20.45 13.51 -16.02
C THR A 61 21.74 14.30 -16.25
N GLY A 62 21.95 14.76 -17.49
CA GLY A 62 23.02 15.68 -17.87
C GLY A 62 24.42 15.11 -17.64
N GLU A 63 25.32 15.95 -17.12
CA GLU A 63 26.73 15.59 -16.88
C GLU A 63 26.87 14.39 -15.94
N GLN A 64 25.98 14.25 -14.95
CA GLN A 64 26.00 13.12 -14.01
C GLN A 64 25.71 11.79 -14.71
N ALA A 65 24.81 11.79 -15.70
CA ALA A 65 24.52 10.59 -16.49
C ALA A 65 25.73 10.18 -17.33
N THR A 66 26.36 11.18 -17.97
CA THR A 66 27.58 10.99 -18.75
C THR A 66 28.73 10.47 -17.87
N ALA A 67 28.88 11.01 -16.66
CA ALA A 67 29.91 10.62 -15.71
C ALA A 67 29.73 9.20 -15.17
N LEU A 68 28.49 8.76 -14.90
CA LEU A 68 28.21 7.37 -14.52
C LEU A 68 28.47 6.42 -15.70
N ARG A 69 27.96 6.75 -16.89
CA ARG A 69 28.16 5.95 -18.11
C ARG A 69 29.63 5.71 -18.41
N ARG A 70 30.45 6.76 -18.33
CA ARG A 70 31.89 6.67 -18.51
C ARG A 70 32.54 5.67 -17.54
N ARG A 71 32.11 5.66 -16.27
CA ARG A 71 32.58 4.67 -15.28
C ARG A 71 32.14 3.26 -15.64
N ILE A 72 30.89 3.07 -16.07
CA ILE A 72 30.42 1.74 -16.48
C ILE A 72 31.25 1.23 -17.67
N ILE A 73 31.47 2.04 -18.70
CA ILE A 73 32.30 1.69 -19.87
C ILE A 73 33.73 1.32 -19.44
N TYR A 74 34.38 2.17 -18.64
CA TYR A 74 35.76 1.92 -18.19
C TYR A 74 35.92 0.64 -17.35
N MET A 75 34.86 0.17 -16.70
CA MET A 75 34.90 -1.05 -15.90
C MET A 75 34.48 -2.29 -16.69
N PHE A 76 33.39 -2.21 -17.45
CA PHE A 76 32.73 -3.38 -18.04
C PHE A 76 33.04 -3.58 -19.53
N ASP A 77 33.30 -2.51 -20.30
CA ASP A 77 33.68 -2.60 -21.72
C ASP A 77 35.21 -2.81 -21.88
N GLU A 78 36.04 -2.02 -21.17
CA GLU A 78 37.50 -2.13 -21.29
C GLU A 78 38.09 -3.44 -20.71
N ARG A 79 37.34 -4.18 -19.88
CA ARG A 79 37.85 -5.28 -19.06
C ARG A 79 36.92 -6.47 -19.09
N SER A 80 37.49 -7.67 -18.94
CA SER A 80 36.77 -8.94 -18.84
C SER A 80 36.62 -9.46 -17.40
N SER A 81 37.11 -8.70 -16.40
CA SER A 81 37.05 -9.04 -14.98
C SER A 81 37.30 -7.80 -14.11
N ILE A 82 36.74 -7.77 -12.89
CA ILE A 82 37.02 -6.72 -11.91
C ILE A 82 38.48 -6.85 -11.43
N PRO A 83 39.34 -5.83 -11.62
CA PRO A 83 40.73 -5.89 -11.17
C PRO A 83 40.84 -5.90 -9.65
N GLN A 84 41.96 -6.45 -9.14
CA GLN A 84 42.25 -6.40 -7.72
C GLN A 84 42.30 -4.95 -7.21
N GLY A 85 41.75 -4.75 -6.00
CA GLY A 85 41.65 -3.44 -5.35
C GLY A 85 40.30 -2.74 -5.57
N PHE A 86 39.50 -3.13 -6.55
CA PHE A 86 38.10 -2.68 -6.62
C PHE A 86 37.21 -3.53 -5.70
N THR A 87 36.11 -2.95 -5.21
CA THR A 87 35.16 -3.71 -4.39
C THR A 87 34.53 -4.86 -5.21
N GLY A 88 34.39 -6.04 -4.60
CA GLY A 88 33.77 -7.19 -5.25
C GLY A 88 34.66 -7.99 -6.21
N THR A 89 35.98 -8.09 -5.96
CA THR A 89 36.95 -8.86 -6.78
C THR A 89 36.58 -10.33 -7.04
N ASN A 90 35.67 -10.94 -6.26
CA ASN A 90 35.14 -12.28 -6.47
C ASN A 90 33.97 -12.33 -7.47
N PHE A 91 33.75 -11.27 -8.26
CA PHE A 91 32.73 -11.23 -9.28
C PHE A 91 33.14 -12.11 -10.48
N PRO A 92 32.21 -12.88 -11.09
CA PRO A 92 32.52 -13.70 -12.26
C PRO A 92 33.12 -12.87 -13.39
N SER A 93 34.07 -13.42 -14.13
CA SER A 93 34.56 -12.82 -15.37
C SER A 93 33.47 -12.83 -16.45
N TRP A 94 33.53 -11.90 -17.38
CA TRP A 94 32.58 -11.77 -18.49
C TRP A 94 33.29 -11.63 -19.84
N SER A 95 32.55 -11.89 -20.92
CA SER A 95 32.98 -11.48 -22.26
C SER A 95 32.74 -9.99 -22.39
N SER A 96 33.79 -9.21 -22.61
CA SER A 96 33.69 -7.82 -23.03
C SER A 96 34.17 -7.69 -24.48
N THR A 97 33.59 -6.74 -25.21
CA THR A 97 34.04 -6.38 -26.56
C THR A 97 34.43 -4.91 -26.54
N PRO A 98 35.70 -4.57 -26.21
CA PRO A 98 36.13 -3.18 -25.97
C PRO A 98 35.91 -2.29 -27.21
N ASN A 99 34.72 -1.73 -27.32
CA ASN A 99 34.24 -1.00 -28.49
C ASN A 99 33.79 0.42 -28.10
N GLY A 100 33.82 0.75 -26.80
CA GLY A 100 33.45 2.05 -26.24
C GLY A 100 31.95 2.30 -26.16
N VAL A 101 31.12 1.27 -26.37
CA VAL A 101 29.66 1.32 -26.41
C VAL A 101 29.09 0.21 -25.52
N LEU A 102 28.18 0.58 -24.61
CA LEU A 102 27.58 -0.37 -23.68
C LEU A 102 26.65 -1.37 -24.37
N ASP A 103 26.99 -2.65 -24.26
CA ASP A 103 26.16 -3.77 -24.74
C ASP A 103 25.29 -4.40 -23.64
N GLU A 104 24.39 -5.32 -24.04
CA GLU A 104 23.47 -5.98 -23.10
C GLU A 104 24.20 -6.79 -22.02
N GLN A 105 25.36 -7.40 -22.34
CA GLN A 105 26.12 -8.20 -21.38
C GLN A 105 26.81 -7.31 -20.35
N GLU A 106 27.43 -6.23 -20.79
CA GLU A 106 28.09 -5.25 -19.92
C GLU A 106 27.09 -4.60 -18.96
N ILE A 107 25.91 -4.24 -19.46
CA ILE A 107 24.82 -3.70 -18.65
C ILE A 107 24.31 -4.73 -17.65
N LEU A 108 24.18 -6.00 -18.05
CA LEU A 108 23.79 -7.09 -17.16
C LEU A 108 24.81 -7.28 -16.03
N HIS A 109 26.11 -7.21 -16.31
CA HIS A 109 27.14 -7.35 -15.28
C HIS A 109 27.19 -6.17 -14.33
N TYR A 110 27.05 -4.93 -14.84
CA TYR A 110 26.89 -3.74 -14.00
C TYR A 110 25.66 -3.87 -13.08
N SER A 111 24.55 -4.27 -13.67
CA SER A 111 23.27 -4.50 -12.99
C SER A 111 23.37 -5.52 -11.84
N LEU A 112 23.98 -6.68 -12.11
CA LEU A 112 24.22 -7.71 -11.10
C LEU A 112 25.15 -7.22 -9.99
N TRP A 113 26.10 -6.35 -10.31
CA TRP A 113 27.00 -5.77 -9.32
C TRP A 113 26.28 -4.79 -8.38
N VAL A 114 25.41 -3.93 -8.91
CA VAL A 114 24.53 -3.06 -8.11
C VAL A 114 23.58 -3.89 -7.24
N GLN A 115 22.94 -4.93 -7.80
CA GLN A 115 22.10 -5.85 -7.03
C GLN A 115 22.88 -6.51 -5.89
N ARG A 116 24.08 -7.00 -6.18
CA ARG A 116 24.96 -7.61 -5.18
C ARG A 116 25.30 -6.64 -4.06
N TYR A 117 25.51 -5.36 -4.37
CA TYR A 117 25.75 -4.36 -3.35
C TYR A 117 24.52 -4.10 -2.49
N LEU A 118 23.34 -3.96 -3.10
CA LEU A 118 22.09 -3.76 -2.37
C LEU A 118 21.68 -5.01 -1.57
N TRP A 119 22.18 -6.19 -1.92
CA TRP A 119 21.81 -7.48 -1.32
C TRP A 119 22.85 -8.08 -0.34
N GLU A 120 24.11 -8.19 -0.75
CA GLU A 120 25.12 -9.06 -0.10
C GLU A 120 26.07 -8.34 0.86
N ARG A 121 25.96 -7.02 1.06
CA ARG A 121 26.96 -6.20 1.78
C ARG A 121 27.20 -6.61 3.25
N GLN A 122 26.37 -7.48 3.87
CA GLN A 122 26.46 -7.80 5.31
C GLN A 122 26.22 -9.28 5.72
N GLY A 123 26.21 -10.27 4.81
CA GLY A 123 25.96 -11.68 5.17
C GLY A 123 24.48 -12.06 5.33
N GLN A 124 24.16 -13.15 6.04
CA GLN A 124 22.84 -13.84 6.05
C GLN A 124 21.64 -13.07 6.65
N GLY A 125 21.58 -11.73 6.59
CA GLY A 125 20.55 -10.94 7.27
C GLY A 125 20.01 -9.69 6.54
N GLY A 126 20.28 -9.54 5.24
CA GLY A 126 19.81 -8.43 4.39
C GLY A 126 20.52 -7.09 4.63
N THR A 127 20.40 -6.15 3.67
CA THR A 127 21.02 -4.81 3.77
C THR A 127 20.10 -3.86 4.53
N PRO A 128 20.57 -3.17 5.59
CA PRO A 128 19.77 -2.15 6.27
C PRO A 128 19.31 -1.05 5.31
N TYR A 129 18.03 -0.70 5.35
CA TYR A 129 17.44 0.34 4.53
C TYR A 129 16.33 1.04 5.34
N TYR A 130 16.49 2.33 5.64
CA TYR A 130 15.57 3.08 6.52
C TYR A 130 15.32 2.35 7.86
N PHE A 131 14.04 2.07 8.16
CA PHE A 131 13.59 1.34 9.32
C PHE A 131 13.54 -0.18 9.10
N SER A 132 13.78 -0.66 7.88
CA SER A 132 13.65 -2.04 7.44
C SER A 132 14.99 -2.59 6.94
N ARG A 133 14.94 -3.76 6.29
CA ARG A 133 16.07 -4.41 5.64
C ARG A 133 15.63 -4.95 4.29
N MET A 134 16.46 -4.73 3.26
CA MET A 134 16.27 -5.35 1.95
C MET A 134 16.64 -6.84 2.01
N THR A 135 15.65 -7.71 1.81
CA THR A 135 15.79 -9.18 1.87
C THR A 135 15.81 -9.87 0.50
N LYS A 136 15.65 -9.11 -0.58
CA LYS A 136 15.88 -9.54 -1.96
C LYS A 136 15.89 -8.28 -2.81
N VAL A 137 16.75 -8.20 -3.83
CA VAL A 137 16.73 -7.09 -4.79
C VAL A 137 16.85 -7.68 -6.18
N GLU A 138 15.89 -7.38 -7.04
CA GLU A 138 15.86 -7.79 -8.43
C GLU A 138 15.68 -6.54 -9.30
N LEU A 139 16.23 -6.59 -10.50
CA LEU A 139 15.87 -5.61 -11.50
C LEU A 139 14.51 -5.95 -12.09
N LEU A 140 13.80 -4.92 -12.52
CA LEU A 140 12.47 -5.08 -13.10
C LEU A 140 12.62 -5.70 -14.50
N ASP A 141 12.68 -7.03 -14.57
CA ASP A 141 12.89 -7.76 -15.82
C ASP A 141 11.79 -7.42 -16.82
N GLY A 142 12.18 -6.79 -17.92
CA GLY A 142 11.32 -6.61 -19.07
C GLY A 142 11.10 -7.95 -19.74
N ASP A 143 9.87 -8.47 -19.68
CA ASP A 143 9.44 -9.54 -20.58
C ASP A 143 9.60 -9.01 -22.02
N THR A 144 10.64 -9.49 -22.72
CA THR A 144 10.96 -9.10 -24.09
C THR A 144 9.86 -9.47 -25.08
N ALA A 145 8.90 -10.33 -24.70
CA ALA A 145 7.70 -10.62 -25.48
C ALA A 145 6.59 -9.57 -25.33
N ALA A 146 6.61 -8.73 -24.29
CA ALA A 146 5.58 -7.75 -23.96
C ALA A 146 6.00 -6.28 -24.18
N GLY A 147 7.26 -6.00 -24.54
CA GLY A 147 7.74 -4.65 -24.86
C GLY A 147 7.95 -3.73 -23.64
N VAL A 148 8.23 -4.30 -22.46
CA VAL A 148 8.63 -3.54 -21.27
C VAL A 148 10.14 -3.23 -21.37
N PRO A 149 10.57 -1.96 -21.25
CA PRO A 149 11.98 -1.60 -21.41
C PRO A 149 12.86 -2.21 -20.31
N LEU A 150 14.14 -2.46 -20.65
CA LEU A 150 15.20 -2.88 -19.73
C LEU A 150 15.21 -1.99 -18.48
N SER A 151 15.54 -2.58 -17.33
CA SER A 151 15.64 -1.91 -16.03
C SER A 151 16.73 -0.84 -15.92
N THR A 152 17.35 -0.48 -17.04
CA THR A 152 18.50 0.42 -17.23
C THR A 152 18.33 1.23 -18.53
N GLU A 153 17.21 1.97 -18.62
CA GLU A 153 16.94 2.83 -19.77
C GLU A 153 18.06 3.87 -19.93
N GLY A 154 18.49 4.11 -21.17
CA GLY A 154 19.54 5.08 -21.47
C GLY A 154 20.98 4.56 -21.30
N LEU A 155 21.19 3.27 -21.02
CA LEU A 155 22.52 2.63 -21.08
C LEU A 155 22.78 1.87 -22.38
N LEU A 156 21.80 1.13 -22.90
CA LEU A 156 22.02 0.26 -24.06
C LEU A 156 22.41 1.05 -25.33
N GLY A 157 23.52 0.66 -25.95
CA GLY A 157 24.01 1.26 -27.19
C GLY A 157 24.58 2.68 -27.02
N THR A 158 24.96 3.05 -25.79
CA THR A 158 25.49 4.39 -25.48
C THR A 158 27.00 4.39 -25.27
N ASP A 159 27.66 5.50 -25.62
CA ASP A 159 29.10 5.70 -25.52
C ASP A 159 29.47 6.75 -24.44
N VAL A 160 30.77 7.02 -24.27
CA VAL A 160 31.29 7.95 -23.24
C VAL A 160 30.85 9.41 -23.41
N ASP A 161 30.36 9.79 -24.59
CA ASP A 161 29.95 11.16 -24.95
C ASP A 161 28.43 11.32 -25.02
N THR A 162 27.68 10.22 -24.90
CA THR A 162 26.23 10.22 -24.90
C THR A 162 25.68 10.98 -23.70
N ASP A 163 24.76 11.93 -23.93
CA ASP A 163 24.15 12.80 -22.92
C ASP A 163 22.75 12.34 -22.45
N ALA A 164 22.29 11.18 -22.95
CA ALA A 164 21.00 10.61 -22.60
C ALA A 164 20.87 10.38 -21.08
N SER A 165 19.67 10.66 -20.54
CA SER A 165 19.34 10.36 -19.15
C SER A 165 19.38 8.85 -18.91
N ILE A 166 19.83 8.45 -17.72
CA ILE A 166 19.83 7.06 -17.27
C ILE A 166 18.68 6.87 -16.29
N VAL A 167 17.88 5.82 -16.46
CA VAL A 167 16.84 5.42 -15.51
C VAL A 167 17.07 3.99 -15.09
N ILE A 168 17.31 3.77 -13.80
CA ILE A 168 17.54 2.44 -13.23
C ILE A 168 16.37 2.08 -12.30
N LYS A 169 15.74 0.92 -12.53
CA LYS A 169 14.54 0.48 -11.80
C LYS A 169 14.79 -0.84 -11.07
N HIS A 170 14.56 -0.85 -9.76
CA HIS A 170 14.70 -2.02 -8.89
C HIS A 170 13.37 -2.40 -8.25
N ILE A 171 13.14 -3.69 -8.07
CA ILE A 171 12.14 -4.24 -7.14
C ILE A 171 12.89 -4.92 -6.01
N PHE A 172 12.40 -4.79 -4.79
CA PHE A 172 13.03 -5.43 -3.64
C PHE A 172 12.00 -5.92 -2.63
N ASN A 173 12.42 -6.88 -1.81
CA ASN A 173 11.65 -7.35 -0.65
C ASN A 173 12.16 -6.66 0.60
N LEU A 174 11.26 -6.36 1.53
CA LEU A 174 11.55 -5.70 2.79
C LEU A 174 11.10 -6.53 3.99
N GLU A 175 11.87 -6.45 5.08
CA GLU A 175 11.51 -6.99 6.40
C GLU A 175 11.88 -6.01 7.52
N SER A 176 11.02 -5.83 8.54
CA SER A 176 11.24 -4.81 9.57
C SER A 176 12.41 -5.11 10.50
N GLY A 177 12.80 -6.38 10.70
CA GLY A 177 14.00 -6.83 11.41
C GLY A 177 14.23 -6.37 12.87
N VAL A 178 13.47 -5.37 13.37
CA VAL A 178 13.63 -4.71 14.67
C VAL A 178 12.28 -4.14 15.13
N GLN A 179 12.04 -4.10 16.44
CA GLN A 179 10.79 -3.58 17.02
C GLN A 179 10.77 -2.05 17.21
N HIS A 180 11.94 -1.44 17.37
CA HIS A 180 12.11 -0.01 17.58
C HIS A 180 13.41 0.46 16.93
N ARG A 181 13.36 1.54 16.15
CA ARG A 181 14.54 2.06 15.45
C ARG A 181 14.36 3.55 15.15
N THR A 182 15.39 4.34 15.45
CA THR A 182 15.57 5.67 14.87
C THR A 182 16.30 5.51 13.53
N PHE A 183 15.78 6.15 12.48
CA PHE A 183 16.35 6.07 11.14
C PHE A 183 16.41 7.47 10.51
N ASP A 184 17.38 7.65 9.62
CA ASP A 184 17.55 8.87 8.84
C ASP A 184 16.59 8.80 7.63
N LEU A 185 15.82 9.87 7.41
CA LEU A 185 14.87 9.97 6.29
C LEU A 185 15.57 10.27 4.96
N SER A 186 16.74 10.91 5.03
CA SER A 186 17.55 11.31 3.87
C SER A 186 18.63 10.27 3.50
N ASP A 187 18.33 8.98 3.70
CA ASP A 187 19.26 7.90 3.35
C ASP A 187 19.56 7.93 1.84
N ASN A 188 20.83 7.75 1.49
CA ASN A 188 21.32 7.80 0.11
C ASN A 188 21.81 6.43 -0.39
N LEU A 189 21.54 5.35 0.34
CA LEU A 189 21.98 3.97 0.02
C LEU A 189 21.75 3.61 -1.45
N THR A 190 20.59 3.99 -1.99
CA THR A 190 20.12 3.69 -3.35
C THR A 190 21.02 4.27 -4.42
N VAL A 191 21.42 5.53 -4.25
CA VAL A 191 22.34 6.23 -5.14
C VAL A 191 23.77 5.75 -4.88
N SER A 192 24.16 5.61 -3.61
CA SER A 192 25.49 5.12 -3.23
C SER A 192 25.80 3.76 -3.85
N ALA A 193 24.82 2.87 -3.95
CA ALA A 193 24.93 1.55 -4.59
C ALA A 193 25.38 1.60 -6.05
N LEU A 194 25.02 2.67 -6.78
CA LEU A 194 25.39 2.84 -8.19
C LEU A 194 26.87 3.17 -8.39
N TYR A 195 27.52 3.71 -7.36
CA TYR A 195 28.90 4.22 -7.40
C TYR A 195 29.87 3.40 -6.57
N GLU A 196 29.44 2.83 -5.44
CA GLU A 196 30.36 2.26 -4.46
C GLU A 196 31.19 1.10 -5.03
N GLY A 197 30.62 0.33 -5.96
CA GLY A 197 31.34 -0.68 -6.71
C GLY A 197 32.69 -0.18 -7.24
N PHE A 198 32.70 1.03 -7.81
CA PHE A 198 33.87 1.62 -8.45
C PHE A 198 34.91 2.18 -7.46
N SER A 199 34.67 2.07 -6.15
CA SER A 199 35.66 2.43 -5.14
C SER A 199 36.88 1.52 -5.22
N PHE A 200 38.06 2.12 -5.21
CA PHE A 200 39.33 1.41 -5.21
C PHE A 200 39.97 1.50 -3.83
N HIS A 201 40.21 0.35 -3.20
CA HIS A 201 40.93 0.23 -1.95
C HIS A 201 41.89 -0.96 -2.02
N ARG A 202 43.18 -0.68 -1.79
CA ARG A 202 44.21 -1.72 -1.74
C ARG A 202 45.13 -1.46 -0.57
N SER A 203 44.91 -2.21 0.52
CA SER A 203 45.83 -2.31 1.64
C SER A 203 46.68 -3.56 1.53
N HIS A 204 47.93 -3.49 1.94
CA HIS A 204 48.81 -4.64 2.05
C HIS A 204 49.71 -4.53 3.28
N ASP A 205 49.61 -5.55 4.13
CA ASP A 205 50.58 -5.88 5.18
C ASP A 205 51.42 -7.05 4.63
N PHE A 206 52.74 -6.86 4.58
CA PHE A 206 53.65 -7.82 3.95
C PHE A 206 53.82 -9.11 4.78
N ASN A 207 53.20 -9.22 5.96
CA ASN A 207 53.11 -10.46 6.74
C ASN A 207 52.10 -11.46 6.19
N ASP A 208 51.16 -11.03 5.35
CA ASP A 208 50.19 -11.94 4.75
C ASP A 208 50.79 -12.59 3.49
N THR A 209 50.63 -13.90 3.35
CA THR A 209 51.43 -14.77 2.44
C THR A 209 51.23 -14.56 0.92
N PHE A 210 50.63 -13.44 0.52
CA PHE A 210 50.26 -13.13 -0.86
C PHE A 210 51.04 -11.93 -1.38
N PHE A 211 51.61 -12.02 -2.59
CA PHE A 211 52.37 -10.95 -3.23
C PHE A 211 51.62 -9.60 -3.17
N GLY A 212 52.28 -8.58 -2.60
CA GLY A 212 51.76 -7.21 -2.48
C GLY A 212 51.57 -6.51 -3.83
N PRO A 213 51.08 -5.25 -3.84
CA PRO A 213 50.83 -4.50 -5.07
C PRO A 213 52.09 -4.19 -5.88
N PHE A 214 53.25 -4.27 -5.24
CA PHE A 214 54.53 -3.91 -5.82
C PHE A 214 55.23 -5.13 -6.40
N SER A 215 55.78 -4.96 -7.60
CA SER A 215 56.59 -5.99 -8.23
C SER A 215 57.88 -6.25 -7.43
N VAL A 216 58.17 -7.51 -7.10
CA VAL A 216 59.37 -7.93 -6.34
C VAL A 216 60.29 -8.87 -7.14
N ALA A 217 61.49 -9.15 -6.64
CA ALA A 217 62.49 -9.97 -7.33
C ALA A 217 61.97 -11.39 -7.61
N GLY A 218 62.10 -11.82 -8.87
CA GLY A 218 61.45 -13.02 -9.41
C GLY A 218 60.36 -12.70 -10.42
N GLU A 219 59.85 -11.46 -10.43
CA GLU A 219 59.02 -10.94 -11.52
C GLU A 219 59.88 -10.45 -12.69
N PRO A 220 59.42 -10.60 -13.96
CA PRO A 220 60.20 -10.29 -15.16
C PRO A 220 60.58 -8.80 -15.34
N THR A 221 60.14 -7.91 -14.45
CA THR A 221 60.25 -6.44 -14.58
C THR A 221 60.99 -5.74 -13.43
N THR A 222 61.55 -6.47 -12.46
CA THR A 222 62.11 -5.87 -11.24
C THR A 222 63.62 -5.99 -11.15
N THR A 223 64.22 -4.97 -10.54
CA THR A 223 65.64 -4.96 -10.16
C THR A 223 65.73 -4.65 -8.67
N ASN A 224 65.99 -5.68 -7.85
CA ASN A 224 66.51 -5.60 -6.48
C ASN A 224 65.55 -5.16 -5.36
N TRP A 225 64.23 -5.35 -5.49
CA TRP A 225 63.30 -5.23 -4.36
C TRP A 225 62.80 -6.60 -3.89
N ILE A 226 62.80 -6.86 -2.59
CA ILE A 226 62.40 -8.14 -1.98
C ILE A 226 61.51 -7.90 -0.76
N ILE A 227 60.78 -8.94 -0.35
CA ILE A 227 60.10 -9.00 0.95
C ILE A 227 61.05 -9.67 1.94
N LYS A 228 61.31 -9.02 3.08
CA LYS A 228 62.28 -9.49 4.08
C LYS A 228 61.82 -9.16 5.49
N ASP A 229 62.21 -10.01 6.44
CA ASP A 229 62.04 -9.74 7.87
C ASP A 229 62.74 -8.44 8.28
N ASN A 230 62.00 -7.56 8.96
CA ASN A 230 62.44 -6.26 9.39
C ASN A 230 63.29 -6.38 10.66
N PRO A 231 64.58 -5.98 10.65
CA PRO A 231 65.44 -6.13 11.82
C PRO A 231 65.05 -5.24 13.01
N TYR A 232 64.25 -4.19 12.80
CA TYR A 232 63.75 -3.32 13.85
C TYR A 232 62.52 -3.91 14.58
N TYR A 233 61.79 -4.80 13.89
CA TYR A 233 60.59 -5.46 14.39
C TYR A 233 60.58 -6.92 13.94
N PRO A 234 61.31 -7.81 14.64
CA PRO A 234 61.47 -9.20 14.21
C PRO A 234 60.14 -9.95 14.11
N GLY A 235 59.96 -10.70 13.02
CA GLY A 235 58.71 -11.35 12.67
C GLY A 235 57.76 -10.48 11.84
N ASN A 236 58.13 -9.23 11.56
CA ASN A 236 57.40 -8.35 10.65
C ASN A 236 58.12 -8.32 9.28
N LEU A 237 57.49 -8.89 8.25
CA LEU A 237 57.94 -8.80 6.87
C LEU A 237 57.68 -7.40 6.31
N ALA A 238 58.63 -6.87 5.54
CA ALA A 238 58.50 -5.56 4.90
C ALA A 238 59.15 -5.56 3.51
N LEU A 239 58.69 -4.64 2.66
CA LEU A 239 59.27 -4.39 1.34
C LEU A 239 60.60 -3.64 1.48
N TRP A 240 61.65 -4.16 0.84
CA TRP A 240 63.01 -3.70 1.03
C TRP A 240 63.86 -3.75 -0.25
N HIS A 241 64.82 -2.84 -0.39
CA HIS A 241 65.54 -2.55 -1.65
C HIS A 241 66.95 -3.16 -1.76
N GLY A 242 67.21 -4.26 -1.07
CA GLY A 242 68.50 -4.96 -1.12
C GLY A 242 68.39 -6.43 -1.56
N SER A 243 69.48 -7.19 -1.36
CA SER A 243 69.57 -8.59 -1.79
C SER A 243 69.21 -9.58 -0.67
N SER A 244 68.79 -10.78 -1.04
CA SER A 244 68.50 -11.86 -0.08
C SER A 244 69.76 -12.40 0.61
N GLU A 245 70.94 -12.08 0.09
CA GLU A 245 72.22 -12.65 0.53
C GLU A 245 72.90 -11.81 1.63
N THR A 246 72.56 -10.51 1.73
CA THR A 246 73.21 -9.58 2.67
C THR A 246 72.21 -8.93 3.63
N PRO A 247 72.62 -8.55 4.85
CA PRO A 247 71.77 -7.83 5.80
C PRO A 247 71.61 -6.33 5.46
N GLN A 248 72.40 -5.81 4.53
CA GLN A 248 72.48 -4.40 4.13
C GLN A 248 72.33 -4.30 2.60
N TYR A 249 71.93 -3.12 2.11
CA TYR A 249 71.90 -2.86 0.66
C TYR A 249 73.32 -2.78 0.06
N GLU A 250 73.43 -2.91 -1.25
CA GLU A 250 74.71 -2.86 -1.97
C GLU A 250 75.08 -1.41 -2.36
N ASP A 251 76.38 -1.14 -2.49
CA ASP A 251 76.87 0.14 -2.97
C ASP A 251 76.63 0.28 -4.49
N ASN A 252 76.41 1.50 -4.96
CA ASN A 252 76.27 1.87 -6.37
C ASN A 252 75.10 1.17 -7.09
N ILE A 253 74.02 0.87 -6.35
CA ILE A 253 72.80 0.30 -6.91
C ILE A 253 71.74 1.35 -7.18
N THR A 254 70.91 1.08 -8.18
CA THR A 254 69.61 1.71 -8.37
C THR A 254 68.56 0.61 -8.41
N ALA A 255 67.64 0.63 -7.46
CA ALA A 255 66.60 -0.38 -7.32
C ALA A 255 65.23 0.29 -7.45
N SER A 256 64.37 -0.22 -8.34
CA SER A 256 63.05 0.36 -8.59
C SER A 256 61.97 -0.72 -8.49
N THR A 257 60.87 -0.40 -7.82
CA THR A 257 59.64 -1.18 -7.82
C THR A 257 58.44 -0.27 -8.00
N TYR A 258 57.41 -0.75 -8.71
CA TYR A 258 56.23 0.05 -9.02
C TYR A 258 54.94 -0.73 -8.85
N ALA A 259 53.83 0.01 -8.72
CA ALA A 259 52.47 -0.49 -8.70
C ALA A 259 51.58 0.43 -9.56
N ASP A 260 50.67 -0.17 -10.32
CA ASP A 260 49.70 0.54 -11.16
C ASP A 260 48.34 0.63 -10.45
N PHE A 261 47.72 1.81 -10.52
CA PHE A 261 46.43 2.11 -9.92
C PHE A 261 45.52 2.85 -10.91
N ASP A 262 44.23 2.54 -10.92
CA ASP A 262 43.25 3.21 -11.77
C ASP A 262 42.36 4.14 -10.93
N LEU A 263 42.65 5.44 -10.98
CA LEU A 263 41.96 6.49 -10.24
C LEU A 263 40.87 7.17 -11.09
N ARG A 264 40.50 6.61 -12.26
CA ARG A 264 39.49 7.21 -13.14
C ARG A 264 38.10 7.29 -12.54
N PHE A 265 37.83 6.47 -11.53
CA PHE A 265 36.51 6.34 -10.91
C PHE A 265 36.35 7.22 -9.66
N ALA A 266 37.46 7.50 -8.98
CA ALA A 266 37.50 8.04 -7.65
C ALA A 266 37.00 9.49 -7.58
N VAL A 267 36.56 9.90 -6.39
CA VAL A 267 36.22 11.30 -6.08
C VAL A 267 37.25 11.99 -5.18
N GLU A 268 38.01 11.19 -4.44
CA GLU A 268 39.18 11.57 -3.66
C GLU A 268 40.18 10.41 -3.72
N ALA A 269 41.47 10.66 -3.56
CA ALA A 269 42.48 9.62 -3.55
C ALA A 269 43.62 9.94 -2.59
N ALA A 270 43.92 9.00 -1.68
CA ALA A 270 45.04 9.11 -0.76
C ALA A 270 45.87 7.82 -0.78
N MET A 271 47.19 7.99 -0.63
CA MET A 271 48.14 6.90 -0.45
C MET A 271 48.88 7.07 0.86
N ARG A 272 49.01 6.00 1.64
CA ARG A 272 49.82 5.96 2.85
C ARG A 272 50.73 4.73 2.87
N PHE A 273 51.85 4.87 3.57
CA PHE A 273 52.69 3.72 3.94
C PHE A 273 53.56 4.10 5.14
N SER A 274 54.02 3.09 5.87
CA SER A 274 54.93 3.22 7.00
C SER A 274 56.36 2.88 6.57
N TYR A 275 57.36 3.56 7.13
CA TYR A 275 58.76 3.18 6.93
C TYR A 275 59.63 3.29 8.18
N VAL A 276 60.68 2.47 8.22
CA VAL A 276 61.72 2.47 9.24
C VAL A 276 63.07 2.10 8.61
N GLY A 277 64.18 2.53 9.21
CA GLY A 277 65.51 2.14 8.76
C GLY A 277 66.48 3.29 8.59
N HIS A 278 67.66 2.95 8.09
CA HIS A 278 68.79 3.87 7.99
C HIS A 278 69.45 3.77 6.62
N VAL A 279 69.82 4.91 6.07
CA VAL A 279 70.64 5.04 4.86
C VAL A 279 71.84 5.95 5.14
N GLU A 280 72.91 5.78 4.37
CA GLU A 280 74.10 6.62 4.46
C GLU A 280 73.91 7.99 3.77
N SER A 281 74.79 8.93 4.10
CA SER A 281 74.79 10.26 3.48
C SER A 281 75.06 10.14 1.97
N GLY A 282 74.13 10.62 1.15
CA GLY A 282 74.20 10.54 -0.32
C GLY A 282 73.27 9.47 -0.91
N ASP A 283 72.71 8.59 -0.08
CA ASP A 283 71.76 7.57 -0.51
C ASP A 283 70.34 8.05 -0.30
N THR A 284 69.46 7.76 -1.25
CA THR A 284 68.08 8.27 -1.22
C THR A 284 67.06 7.27 -1.71
N LEU A 285 65.89 7.27 -1.05
CA LEU A 285 64.67 6.63 -1.55
C LEU A 285 63.72 7.72 -2.06
N ARG A 286 63.40 7.67 -3.36
CA ARG A 286 62.45 8.57 -4.00
C ARG A 286 61.11 7.88 -4.15
N ILE A 287 60.07 8.53 -3.66
CA ILE A 287 58.67 8.15 -3.89
C ILE A 287 58.17 9.00 -5.03
N GLN A 288 57.79 8.34 -6.11
CA GLN A 288 57.48 9.01 -7.36
C GLN A 288 56.17 8.50 -7.94
N ILE A 289 55.49 9.32 -8.74
CA ILE A 289 54.25 8.97 -9.42
C ILE A 289 54.32 9.46 -10.87
N LYS A 290 53.64 8.76 -11.77
CA LYS A 290 53.43 9.23 -13.14
C LYS A 290 52.08 8.79 -13.66
N GLU A 291 51.61 9.47 -14.69
CA GLU A 291 50.39 9.11 -15.40
C GLU A 291 50.68 8.03 -16.46
N GLU A 292 49.67 7.23 -16.78
CA GLU A 292 49.76 6.28 -17.89
C GLU A 292 50.04 7.02 -19.20
N GLY A 293 51.05 6.57 -19.96
CA GLY A 293 51.52 7.23 -21.18
C GLY A 293 52.64 8.25 -20.97
N GLU A 294 52.92 8.69 -19.73
CA GLU A 294 54.06 9.56 -19.45
C GLU A 294 55.38 8.80 -19.33
N SER A 295 56.44 9.42 -19.85
CA SER A 295 57.81 8.88 -19.79
C SER A 295 58.56 9.24 -18.51
N SER A 296 58.19 10.34 -17.84
CA SER A 296 58.89 10.88 -16.66
C SER A 296 58.06 10.74 -15.40
N TYR A 297 58.73 10.58 -14.26
CA TYR A 297 58.09 10.55 -12.94
C TYR A 297 58.14 11.91 -12.24
N THR A 298 57.03 12.28 -11.61
CA THR A 298 56.93 13.38 -10.64
C THR A 298 57.36 12.88 -9.27
N ASN A 299 58.24 13.61 -8.59
CA ASN A 299 58.73 13.24 -7.27
C ASN A 299 57.78 13.75 -6.18
N LEU A 300 57.19 12.85 -5.39
CA LEU A 300 56.32 13.18 -4.26
C LEU A 300 57.14 13.49 -3.01
N GLN A 301 58.12 12.63 -2.69
CA GLN A 301 59.00 12.81 -1.55
C GLN A 301 60.33 12.09 -1.77
N THR A 302 61.39 12.62 -1.17
CA THR A 302 62.71 11.99 -1.13
C THR A 302 63.14 11.82 0.31
N LEU A 303 63.46 10.59 0.68
CA LEU A 303 63.98 10.21 1.98
C LEU A 303 65.49 9.99 1.89
N GLY A 304 66.25 10.50 2.83
CA GLY A 304 67.70 10.32 2.92
C GLY A 304 68.18 10.15 4.35
N SER A 305 69.47 10.37 4.60
CA SER A 305 70.08 10.14 5.92
C SER A 305 69.47 10.97 7.07
N ASN A 306 68.87 12.12 6.77
CA ASN A 306 68.16 12.94 7.78
C ASN A 306 66.83 12.33 8.22
N ASP A 307 66.32 11.37 7.45
CA ASP A 307 65.05 10.70 7.68
C ASP A 307 65.23 9.33 8.36
N ASN A 308 66.46 8.99 8.75
CA ASN A 308 66.79 7.76 9.45
C ASN A 308 66.06 7.63 10.79
N ARG A 309 65.63 6.41 11.12
CA ARG A 309 64.83 6.14 12.34
C ARG A 309 64.83 4.70 12.76
N ASN A 310 64.57 4.50 14.05
CA ASN A 310 64.42 3.20 14.70
C ASN A 310 62.95 2.81 14.95
N THR A 311 62.00 3.69 14.62
CA THR A 311 60.56 3.46 14.80
C THR A 311 59.83 3.79 13.51
N PHE A 312 58.76 3.06 13.21
CA PHE A 312 57.93 3.35 12.04
C PHE A 312 57.40 4.79 12.06
N GLN A 313 57.38 5.42 10.90
CA GLN A 313 56.60 6.64 10.63
C GLN A 313 55.75 6.39 9.40
N THR A 314 54.51 6.82 9.48
CA THR A 314 53.58 6.81 8.37
C THR A 314 53.70 8.11 7.57
N LEU A 315 53.84 7.97 6.26
CA LEU A 315 53.71 9.05 5.29
C LEU A 315 52.33 8.95 4.64
N VAL A 316 51.71 10.10 4.36
CA VAL A 316 50.41 10.21 3.70
C VAL A 316 50.54 11.21 2.55
N PHE A 317 50.09 10.82 1.38
CA PHE A 317 50.14 11.59 0.14
C PHE A 317 48.72 11.78 -0.38
N ASP A 318 48.37 13.03 -0.62
CA ASP A 318 47.17 13.42 -1.37
C ASP A 318 47.42 13.20 -2.86
N LEU A 319 46.53 12.44 -3.52
CA LEU A 319 46.58 12.10 -4.92
C LEU A 319 45.42 12.70 -5.72
N ASP A 320 44.66 13.65 -5.16
CA ASP A 320 43.47 14.23 -5.81
C ASP A 320 43.77 14.85 -7.18
N SER A 321 44.98 15.39 -7.38
CA SER A 321 45.44 15.92 -8.68
C SER A 321 45.53 14.87 -9.80
N TYR A 322 45.47 13.58 -9.46
CA TYR A 322 45.50 12.44 -10.38
C TYR A 322 44.14 11.74 -10.55
N ILE A 323 43.07 12.27 -9.96
CA ILE A 323 41.71 11.77 -10.19
C ILE A 323 41.36 11.85 -11.67
N GLY A 324 40.65 10.83 -12.18
CA GLY A 324 40.32 10.75 -13.60
C GLY A 324 41.43 10.12 -14.46
N LYS A 325 42.50 9.62 -13.84
CA LYS A 325 43.69 9.09 -14.53
C LYS A 325 44.09 7.70 -14.04
N LYS A 326 44.81 6.95 -14.88
CA LYS A 326 45.59 5.78 -14.45
C LYS A 326 46.98 6.25 -14.07
N VAL A 327 47.49 5.78 -12.94
CA VAL A 327 48.78 6.20 -12.40
C VAL A 327 49.67 5.02 -12.04
N ARG A 328 50.98 5.27 -12.08
CA ARG A 328 52.00 4.35 -11.59
C ARG A 328 52.76 5.00 -10.46
N VAL A 329 52.75 4.38 -9.28
CA VAL A 329 53.60 4.76 -8.15
C VAL A 329 54.88 3.94 -8.20
N ASN A 330 56.01 4.59 -7.99
CA ASN A 330 57.33 3.99 -8.06
C ASN A 330 58.16 4.35 -6.82
N PHE A 331 58.73 3.34 -6.19
CA PHE A 331 59.76 3.49 -5.17
C PHE A 331 61.12 3.25 -5.82
N ASN A 332 61.97 4.27 -5.81
CA ASN A 332 63.27 4.27 -6.47
C ASN A 332 64.36 4.56 -5.45
N PHE A 333 65.13 3.54 -5.08
CA PHE A 333 66.27 3.66 -4.20
C PHE A 333 67.56 3.80 -5.00
N THR A 334 68.41 4.74 -4.62
CA THR A 334 69.74 4.97 -5.21
C THR A 334 70.79 5.02 -4.12
N SER A 335 71.82 4.17 -4.24
CA SER A 335 73.00 4.13 -3.38
C SER A 335 74.25 4.66 -4.12
N ASN A 336 75.15 5.32 -3.39
CA ASN A 336 76.40 5.87 -3.90
C ASN A 336 77.58 4.86 -3.81
N GLN A 337 78.82 5.29 -4.07
CA GLN A 337 80.00 4.40 -4.16
C GLN A 337 80.60 3.97 -2.81
N SER A 338 80.07 4.42 -1.68
CA SER A 338 80.63 4.07 -0.37
C SER A 338 79.62 4.09 0.77
N GLY A 339 79.58 2.99 1.51
CA GLY A 339 78.88 2.90 2.79
C GLY A 339 77.49 2.33 2.63
N ASN A 340 77.22 1.24 3.34
CA ASN A 340 75.93 0.59 3.35
C ASN A 340 75.34 0.53 4.75
N ASN A 341 74.02 0.53 4.79
CA ASN A 341 73.27 0.45 6.03
C ASN A 341 72.08 -0.51 5.83
N THR A 342 71.18 -0.56 6.80
CA THR A 342 70.02 -1.44 6.77
C THR A 342 69.04 -1.09 5.64
N GLY A 343 69.09 0.12 5.09
CA GLY A 343 68.13 0.60 4.10
C GLY A 343 66.82 1.03 4.74
N PHE A 344 65.82 1.33 3.91
CA PHE A 344 64.46 1.62 4.38
C PHE A 344 63.58 0.41 4.13
N PHE A 345 62.88 -0.01 5.17
CA PHE A 345 61.84 -1.04 5.13
C PHE A 345 60.49 -0.33 5.05
N ILE A 346 59.68 -0.71 4.07
CA ILE A 346 58.35 -0.15 3.80
C ILE A 346 57.29 -1.18 4.15
N ASP A 347 56.28 -0.76 4.88
CA ASP A 347 55.18 -1.59 5.34
C ASP A 347 53.87 -0.79 5.42
N ASP A 348 52.75 -1.44 5.78
CA ASP A 348 51.42 -0.84 5.89
C ASP A 348 51.00 -0.03 4.65
N PHE A 349 51.33 -0.52 3.45
CA PHE A 349 50.98 0.21 2.24
C PHE A 349 49.46 0.18 2.05
N ASP A 350 48.86 1.35 1.84
CA ASP A 350 47.42 1.49 1.68
C ASP A 350 47.12 2.63 0.71
N ILE A 351 46.34 2.33 -0.31
CA ILE A 351 45.79 3.32 -1.23
C ILE A 351 44.27 3.23 -1.15
N ASN A 352 43.65 4.36 -0.87
CA ASN A 352 42.20 4.49 -0.73
C ASN A 352 41.71 5.58 -1.69
N ALA A 353 40.85 5.19 -2.61
CA ALA A 353 40.30 6.05 -3.65
C ALA A 353 38.80 5.73 -3.83
N PRO A 354 37.94 6.19 -2.90
CA PRO A 354 36.52 5.89 -2.93
C PRO A 354 35.81 6.55 -4.11
N CYS A 355 34.71 5.95 -4.54
CA CYS A 355 33.81 6.49 -5.55
C CYS A 355 32.44 6.75 -4.92
N ALA A 356 31.93 7.97 -5.07
CA ALA A 356 30.62 8.37 -4.58
C ALA A 356 29.97 9.36 -5.54
N TYR A 357 28.65 9.48 -5.46
CA TYR A 357 27.94 10.58 -6.11
C TYR A 357 28.25 11.90 -5.40
N ILE A 358 28.64 12.93 -6.15
CA ILE A 358 28.81 14.31 -5.65
C ILE A 358 27.90 15.22 -6.46
N GLY A 359 26.89 15.77 -5.80
CA GLY A 359 25.97 16.71 -6.43
C GLY A 359 24.67 16.87 -5.66
N THR A 360 23.72 17.58 -6.27
CA THR A 360 22.37 17.70 -5.74
C THR A 360 21.61 16.40 -5.95
N LEU A 361 21.12 15.82 -4.86
CA LEU A 361 20.24 14.67 -4.82
C LEU A 361 18.83 15.12 -4.45
N GLU A 362 17.85 14.75 -5.26
CA GLU A 362 16.44 14.80 -4.88
C GLU A 362 15.96 13.42 -4.47
N LEU A 363 15.43 13.33 -3.25
CA LEU A 363 14.82 12.12 -2.70
C LEU A 363 13.30 12.30 -2.61
N HIS A 364 12.58 11.27 -3.02
CA HIS A 364 11.13 11.15 -2.88
C HIS A 364 10.79 9.72 -2.44
N ASN A 365 10.32 9.56 -1.22
CA ASN A 365 10.03 8.24 -0.66
C ASN A 365 8.59 8.20 -0.17
N THR A 366 7.91 7.09 -0.46
CA THR A 366 6.57 6.83 0.05
C THR A 366 6.51 5.44 0.68
N ASP A 367 6.28 5.40 1.98
CA ASP A 367 6.07 4.16 2.74
C ASP A 367 4.58 3.94 2.97
N TYR A 368 4.02 2.89 2.37
CA TYR A 368 2.68 2.37 2.64
C TYR A 368 2.78 1.19 3.60
N ILE A 369 2.34 1.38 4.84
CA ILE A 369 2.41 0.28 5.81
C ILE A 369 1.07 -0.01 6.45
N VAL A 370 0.63 -1.26 6.28
CA VAL A 370 -0.60 -1.79 6.84
C VAL A 370 -0.27 -2.55 8.13
N GLY A 371 -0.84 -2.10 9.25
CA GLY A 371 -0.67 -2.73 10.55
C GLY A 371 -0.72 -1.79 11.74
N ALA A 372 -0.16 -2.27 12.86
CA ALA A 372 -0.29 -1.67 14.18
C ALA A 372 0.87 -0.72 14.57
N LEU A 373 1.78 -0.45 13.65
CA LEU A 373 2.97 0.37 13.88
C LEU A 373 2.66 1.85 14.06
N SER A 374 3.68 2.58 14.46
CA SER A 374 3.67 4.04 14.46
C SER A 374 5.00 4.63 14.00
N PHE A 375 4.88 5.77 13.32
CA PHE A 375 5.98 6.69 13.10
C PHE A 375 5.84 7.91 14.01
N ALA A 376 6.91 8.21 14.75
CA ALA A 376 6.94 9.31 15.70
C ALA A 376 8.31 10.00 15.69
N GLY A 377 8.48 10.99 16.57
CA GLY A 377 9.79 11.60 16.82
C GLY A 377 10.42 12.25 15.59
N PHE A 378 9.61 12.88 14.74
CA PHE A 378 10.09 13.57 13.54
C PHE A 378 10.98 14.76 13.93
N GLU A 379 12.28 14.63 13.66
CA GLU A 379 13.26 15.71 13.74
C GLU A 379 13.56 16.17 12.31
N LYS A 380 13.25 17.43 11.99
CA LYS A 380 13.32 17.96 10.62
C LYS A 380 14.22 19.18 10.58
N ASP A 381 15.26 19.12 9.75
CA ASP A 381 16.15 20.20 9.38
C ASP A 381 15.71 20.81 8.04
N GLN A 382 15.71 20.04 6.93
CA GLN A 382 15.48 20.57 5.58
C GLN A 382 14.32 19.89 4.82
N GLY A 383 14.26 18.57 4.77
CA GLY A 383 13.29 17.81 3.95
C GLY A 383 11.87 17.80 4.51
N THR A 384 10.85 17.64 3.70
CA THR A 384 9.43 17.62 4.11
C THR A 384 8.92 16.20 4.30
N ALA A 385 8.44 15.88 5.51
CA ALA A 385 7.76 14.63 5.81
C ALA A 385 6.26 14.86 6.03
N HIS A 386 5.41 14.06 5.38
CA HIS A 386 3.97 14.03 5.63
C HIS A 386 3.56 12.64 6.07
N LEU A 387 2.91 12.58 7.22
CA LEU A 387 2.27 11.38 7.73
C LEU A 387 0.78 11.46 7.46
N ILE A 388 0.19 10.36 7.01
CA ILE A 388 -1.25 10.11 6.91
C ILE A 388 -1.58 8.86 7.73
N ARG A 389 -2.61 8.92 8.59
CA ARG A 389 -3.09 7.73 9.31
C ARG A 389 -4.40 7.25 8.70
N THR A 390 -4.54 5.93 8.63
CA THR A 390 -5.76 5.24 8.22
C THR A 390 -6.11 4.16 9.24
N PRO A 391 -7.36 3.66 9.28
CA PRO A 391 -7.69 2.55 10.16
C PRO A 391 -6.90 1.26 9.85
N ALA A 392 -6.36 1.14 8.64
CA ALA A 392 -5.56 -0.02 8.23
C ALA A 392 -4.07 0.12 8.61
N GLY A 393 -3.55 1.34 8.73
CA GLY A 393 -2.12 1.60 8.95
C GLY A 393 -1.73 3.04 8.65
N MET A 394 -0.48 3.28 8.26
CA MET A 394 0.06 4.62 8.01
C MET A 394 0.70 4.74 6.63
N ILE A 395 0.67 5.95 6.09
CA ILE A 395 1.42 6.34 4.89
C ILE A 395 2.38 7.44 5.29
N LEU A 396 3.68 7.25 5.06
CA LEU A 396 4.72 8.25 5.29
C LEU A 396 5.31 8.66 3.95
N THR A 397 5.18 9.92 3.57
CA THR A 397 5.87 10.48 2.40
C THR A 397 7.00 11.38 2.90
N TYR A 398 8.19 11.25 2.32
CA TYR A 398 9.32 12.14 2.57
C TYR A 398 9.86 12.67 1.26
N SER A 399 10.19 13.96 1.23
CA SER A 399 10.88 14.56 0.08
C SER A 399 11.94 15.55 0.53
N SER A 400 13.09 15.54 -0.14
CA SER A 400 14.20 16.43 0.19
C SER A 400 15.12 16.66 -0.99
N SER A 401 15.73 17.83 -1.05
CA SER A 401 16.76 18.18 -2.04
C SER A 401 17.99 18.67 -1.30
N PHE A 402 19.10 17.95 -1.40
CA PHE A 402 20.34 18.27 -0.68
C PHE A 402 21.59 17.86 -1.44
N ASN A 403 22.76 18.33 -0.99
CA ASN A 403 24.04 17.88 -1.53
C ASN A 403 24.44 16.54 -0.90
N SER A 404 24.76 15.54 -1.71
CA SER A 404 25.10 14.18 -1.23
C SER A 404 26.25 14.12 -0.21
N THR A 405 27.15 15.11 -0.21
CA THR A 405 28.27 15.20 0.75
C THR A 405 27.86 15.71 2.13
N ASN A 406 26.69 16.34 2.25
CA ASN A 406 26.15 16.86 3.50
C ASN A 406 24.64 16.61 3.57
N PRO A 407 24.20 15.35 3.78
CA PRO A 407 22.80 15.01 3.91
C PRO A 407 22.17 15.71 5.14
N PRO A 408 20.90 16.11 5.07
CA PRO A 408 20.21 16.73 6.20
C PRO A 408 20.04 15.72 7.33
N ALA A 409 20.07 16.18 8.57
CA ALA A 409 19.90 15.31 9.74
C ALA A 409 18.41 15.03 10.04
N ASP A 410 17.62 14.74 8.99
CA ASP A 410 16.19 14.47 9.12
C ASP A 410 15.96 13.05 9.65
N ARG A 411 15.24 12.91 10.75
CA ARG A 411 15.05 11.62 11.44
C ARG A 411 13.62 11.34 11.80
N ALA A 412 13.30 10.06 11.87
CA ALA A 412 12.05 9.57 12.43
C ALA A 412 12.30 8.32 13.28
N VAL A 413 11.31 7.99 14.10
CA VAL A 413 11.30 6.82 14.96
C VAL A 413 10.22 5.87 14.48
N PHE A 414 10.62 4.64 14.17
CA PHE A 414 9.74 3.53 13.87
C PHE A 414 9.54 2.66 15.11
N THR A 415 8.29 2.31 15.41
CA THR A 415 7.92 1.31 16.41
C THR A 415 6.88 0.35 15.84
N THR A 416 7.07 -0.96 16.04
CA THR A 416 6.12 -1.98 15.57
C THR A 416 4.77 -1.90 16.26
N PHE A 417 4.74 -1.39 17.50
CA PHE A 417 3.54 -1.08 18.26
C PHE A 417 3.80 0.00 19.32
N ASP A 418 2.95 1.03 19.36
CA ASP A 418 2.84 1.98 20.45
C ASP A 418 1.37 2.24 20.75
N PHE A 419 0.89 1.92 21.95
CA PHE A 419 -0.52 2.08 22.32
C PHE A 419 -1.04 3.51 22.12
N LEU A 420 -0.22 4.53 22.40
CA LEU A 420 -0.66 5.93 22.36
C LEU A 420 -0.72 6.48 20.95
N ASP A 421 0.12 5.97 20.04
CA ASP A 421 0.22 6.46 18.65
C ASP A 421 -0.29 5.46 17.59
N ASN A 422 -0.74 4.28 18.03
CA ASN A 422 -1.29 3.25 17.16
C ASN A 422 -2.54 3.76 16.40
N PRO A 423 -2.59 3.56 15.07
CA PRO A 423 -3.61 4.16 14.23
C PRO A 423 -5.01 3.55 14.45
N GLN A 424 -5.11 2.26 14.79
CA GLN A 424 -6.38 1.59 15.11
C GLN A 424 -6.95 2.05 16.45
N ILE A 425 -6.10 2.18 17.47
CA ILE A 425 -6.49 2.63 18.81
C ILE A 425 -6.96 4.08 18.76
N LEU A 426 -6.21 4.95 18.06
CA LEU A 426 -6.61 6.34 17.83
C LEU A 426 -7.94 6.44 17.06
N PHE A 427 -8.17 5.57 16.07
CA PHE A 427 -9.46 5.51 15.37
C PHE A 427 -10.61 5.14 16.32
N GLY A 428 -10.41 4.11 17.14
CA GLY A 428 -11.37 3.69 18.16
C GLY A 428 -11.65 4.81 19.17
N LEU A 429 -10.63 5.52 19.63
CA LEU A 429 -10.75 6.68 20.50
C LEU A 429 -11.68 7.74 19.89
N ILE A 430 -11.43 8.13 18.63
CA ILE A 430 -12.23 9.15 17.95
C ILE A 430 -13.67 8.69 17.78
N PHE A 431 -13.88 7.43 17.40
CA PHE A 431 -15.22 6.87 17.25
C PHE A 431 -15.99 6.91 18.57
N VAL A 432 -15.36 6.46 19.67
CA VAL A 432 -15.96 6.48 21.01
C VAL A 432 -16.23 7.92 21.48
N CYS A 433 -15.27 8.83 21.33
CA CYS A 433 -15.44 10.24 21.71
C CYS A 433 -16.54 10.93 20.90
N ALA A 434 -16.59 10.72 19.58
CA ALA A 434 -17.63 11.26 18.71
C ALA A 434 -19.03 10.71 19.08
N TYR A 435 -19.12 9.40 19.33
CA TYR A 435 -20.36 8.76 19.77
C TYR A 435 -20.83 9.32 21.11
N LEU A 436 -19.97 9.36 22.13
CA LEU A 436 -20.31 9.88 23.46
C LEU A 436 -20.71 11.36 23.38
N MET A 437 -19.99 12.17 22.62
CA MET A 437 -20.32 13.59 22.44
C MET A 437 -21.72 13.75 21.84
N SER A 438 -22.03 13.02 20.76
CA SER A 438 -23.36 13.04 20.14
C SER A 438 -24.44 12.51 21.09
N HIS A 439 -24.16 11.42 21.82
CA HIS A 439 -25.07 10.82 22.78
C HIS A 439 -25.44 11.79 23.90
N PHE A 440 -24.47 12.39 24.58
CA PHE A 440 -24.73 13.34 25.68
C PHE A 440 -25.42 14.60 25.18
N GLN A 441 -25.04 15.14 24.02
CA GLN A 441 -25.72 16.30 23.43
C GLN A 441 -27.20 16.03 23.14
N ASN A 442 -27.52 14.84 22.64
CA ASN A 442 -28.91 14.45 22.39
C ASN A 442 -29.65 14.13 23.69
N LYS A 443 -29.01 13.49 24.67
CA LYS A 443 -29.58 13.19 25.98
C LYS A 443 -30.05 14.46 26.69
N TYR A 444 -29.16 15.44 26.90
CA TYR A 444 -29.51 16.69 27.59
C TYR A 444 -30.57 17.49 26.86
N TYR A 445 -30.54 17.49 25.53
CA TYR A 445 -31.60 18.10 24.73
C TYR A 445 -32.95 17.38 24.91
N ASN A 446 -32.97 16.05 24.94
CA ASN A 446 -34.19 15.27 25.14
C ASN A 446 -34.75 15.45 26.55
N ASP A 447 -33.89 15.54 27.57
CA ASP A 447 -34.30 15.82 28.96
C ASP A 447 -34.93 17.22 29.04
N TYR A 448 -34.28 18.25 28.47
CA TYR A 448 -34.85 19.60 28.32
C TYR A 448 -36.20 19.60 27.58
N ARG A 449 -36.33 18.80 26.51
CA ARG A 449 -37.58 18.67 25.76
C ARG A 449 -38.70 18.04 26.59
N ARG A 450 -38.38 17.09 27.48
CA ARG A 450 -39.35 16.43 28.36
C ARG A 450 -39.84 17.33 29.49
N ALA A 451 -39.04 18.30 29.91
CA ALA A 451 -39.41 19.27 30.96
C ALA A 451 -40.55 20.23 30.55
N TYR A 452 -40.84 20.40 29.25
CA TYR A 452 -41.97 21.22 28.79
C TYR A 452 -43.32 20.50 28.96
N SER A 453 -44.28 21.16 29.60
CA SER A 453 -45.68 20.71 29.65
C SER A 453 -46.34 20.74 28.26
N MET A 454 -47.31 19.84 28.01
CA MET A 454 -48.00 19.73 26.71
C MET A 454 -48.66 21.04 26.23
N ALA A 455 -48.98 21.96 27.16
CA ALA A 455 -49.58 23.26 26.88
C ALA A 455 -48.63 24.30 26.24
N HIS A 456 -47.30 24.15 26.39
CA HIS A 456 -46.30 25.13 25.93
C HIS A 456 -45.40 24.59 24.80
N ARG A 457 -45.94 23.68 23.98
CA ARG A 457 -45.18 22.90 22.98
C ARG A 457 -44.65 23.71 21.78
N GLU A 458 -45.05 24.97 21.62
CA GLU A 458 -44.61 25.84 20.52
C GLU A 458 -43.33 26.64 20.82
N GLY A 459 -42.86 26.65 22.07
CA GLY A 459 -41.72 27.49 22.51
C GLY A 459 -40.36 26.80 22.63
N TRP A 460 -40.26 25.49 22.41
CA TRP A 460 -38.98 24.77 22.58
C TRP A 460 -38.15 24.80 21.30
N PHE A 461 -36.91 25.32 21.38
CA PHE A 461 -35.99 25.37 20.25
C PHE A 461 -34.68 24.65 20.59
N LYS A 462 -34.30 23.68 19.75
CA LYS A 462 -32.96 23.08 19.81
C LYS A 462 -31.92 24.19 19.60
N ARG A 463 -31.02 24.38 20.57
CA ARG A 463 -29.90 25.31 20.44
C ARG A 463 -28.94 24.79 19.35
N LYS A 464 -29.11 25.22 18.11
CA LYS A 464 -28.35 24.68 16.97
C LYS A 464 -26.84 24.93 17.08
N TRP A 465 -26.42 26.04 17.70
CA TRP A 465 -25.02 26.40 17.81
C TRP A 465 -24.19 25.40 18.63
N ILE A 466 -24.72 24.87 19.75
CA ILE A 466 -23.95 23.92 20.59
C ILE A 466 -23.79 22.56 19.92
N HIS A 467 -24.84 22.10 19.22
CA HIS A 467 -24.77 20.89 18.38
C HIS A 467 -23.84 21.11 17.18
N GLY A 468 -23.81 22.33 16.62
CA GLY A 468 -22.86 22.73 15.58
C GLY A 468 -21.40 22.70 16.04
N LEU A 469 -21.10 23.13 17.27
CA LEU A 469 -19.76 22.99 17.86
C LEU A 469 -19.40 21.52 18.12
N GLY A 470 -20.36 20.69 18.53
CA GLY A 470 -20.16 19.25 18.63
C GLY A 470 -19.74 18.66 17.27
N LEU A 471 -20.49 18.97 16.21
CA LEU A 471 -20.18 18.54 14.85
C LEU A 471 -18.81 19.05 14.37
N LEU A 472 -18.48 20.32 14.62
CA LEU A 472 -17.18 20.88 14.29
C LEU A 472 -16.04 20.11 14.99
N GLY A 473 -16.24 19.72 16.25
CA GLY A 473 -15.29 18.89 16.98
C GLY A 473 -15.07 17.53 16.34
N ILE A 474 -16.13 16.85 15.91
CA ILE A 474 -16.04 15.58 15.19
C ILE A 474 -15.25 15.75 13.89
N ILE A 475 -15.52 16.82 13.14
CA ILE A 475 -14.79 17.13 11.91
C ILE A 475 -13.29 17.35 12.20
N LEU A 476 -12.96 18.08 13.28
CA LEU A 476 -11.57 18.28 13.69
C LEU A 476 -10.89 17.00 14.14
N PHE A 477 -11.59 16.10 14.86
CA PHE A 477 -11.05 14.79 15.22
C PHE A 477 -10.70 13.97 13.99
N ILE A 478 -11.60 13.92 13.00
CA ILE A 478 -11.37 13.22 11.73
C ILE A 478 -10.19 13.85 10.99
N LEU A 479 -10.17 15.18 10.88
CA LEU A 479 -9.11 15.91 10.17
C LEU A 479 -7.73 15.65 10.76
N PHE A 480 -7.55 15.83 12.08
CA PHE A 480 -6.25 15.64 12.73
C PHE A 480 -5.83 14.17 12.85
N TYR A 481 -6.79 13.25 12.76
CA TYR A 481 -6.49 11.82 12.65
C TYR A 481 -5.89 11.48 11.31
N PHE A 482 -6.60 11.79 10.20
CA PHE A 482 -6.14 11.44 8.86
C PHE A 482 -4.89 12.23 8.46
N PHE A 483 -4.79 13.49 8.88
CA PHE A 483 -3.67 14.39 8.53
C PHE A 483 -2.93 14.90 9.77
N PRO A 484 -2.14 14.04 10.45
CA PRO A 484 -1.35 14.46 11.61
C PRO A 484 -0.35 15.57 11.30
N SER A 485 0.14 15.59 10.05
CA SER A 485 1.13 16.53 9.53
C SER A 485 0.49 17.78 8.90
N LEU A 486 -0.79 18.06 9.14
CA LEU A 486 -1.50 19.21 8.54
C LEU A 486 -0.78 20.54 8.75
N PHE A 487 -0.13 20.72 9.90
CA PHE A 487 0.61 21.95 10.22
C PHE A 487 1.94 22.07 9.44
N VAL A 488 2.50 20.95 8.98
CA VAL A 488 3.69 20.93 8.10
C VAL A 488 3.37 21.55 6.75
N LEU A 489 2.17 21.33 6.21
CA LEU A 489 1.69 22.00 4.99
C LEU A 489 1.58 23.53 5.16
N ALA A 490 1.41 24.00 6.40
CA ALA A 490 1.41 25.41 6.75
C ALA A 490 2.81 25.95 7.14
N GLY A 491 3.87 25.15 6.97
CA GLY A 491 5.27 25.52 7.27
C GLY A 491 5.69 25.36 8.72
N ALA A 492 4.88 24.71 9.58
CA ALA A 492 5.23 24.45 10.97
C ALA A 492 5.76 23.01 11.15
N ASN A 493 6.87 22.85 11.89
CA ASN A 493 7.40 21.54 12.27
C ASN A 493 6.63 20.93 13.45
N PHE A 494 5.31 20.78 13.30
CA PHE A 494 4.44 20.20 14.32
C PHE A 494 3.62 19.06 13.75
N TYR A 495 3.69 17.92 14.42
CA TYR A 495 2.93 16.71 14.11
C TYR A 495 1.94 16.44 15.25
N MET A 496 0.68 16.17 14.91
CA MET A 496 -0.31 15.67 15.87
C MET A 496 0.01 14.23 16.25
N LEU A 497 0.97 14.04 17.14
CA LEU A 497 1.29 12.76 17.78
C LEU A 497 0.06 12.21 18.53
N GLY A 498 0.02 10.89 18.72
CA GLY A 498 -1.09 10.21 19.38
C GLY A 498 -1.42 10.77 20.77
N VAL A 499 -0.41 11.11 21.57
CA VAL A 499 -0.62 11.74 22.90
C VAL A 499 -1.40 13.05 22.81
N PHE A 500 -1.14 13.87 21.78
CA PHE A 500 -1.89 15.11 21.56
C PHE A 500 -3.32 14.83 21.10
N MET A 501 -3.53 13.79 20.30
CA MET A 501 -4.88 13.34 19.91
C MET A 501 -5.69 12.85 21.10
N TRP A 502 -5.09 12.06 22.01
CA TRP A 502 -5.70 11.64 23.27
C TRP A 502 -6.15 12.84 24.11
N ALA A 503 -5.24 13.77 24.35
CA ALA A 503 -5.53 14.99 25.11
C ALA A 503 -6.64 15.81 24.44
N PHE A 504 -6.54 16.04 23.13
CA PHE A 504 -7.52 16.81 22.37
C PHE A 504 -8.92 16.18 22.41
N CYS A 505 -9.04 14.88 22.14
CA CYS A 505 -10.32 14.19 22.10
C CYS A 505 -11.01 14.15 23.47
N ILE A 506 -10.27 13.78 24.52
CA ILE A 506 -10.82 13.66 25.88
C ILE A 506 -11.20 15.03 26.44
N VAL A 507 -10.29 16.02 26.35
CA VAL A 507 -10.56 17.36 26.87
C VAL A 507 -11.73 18.00 26.14
N TYR A 508 -11.77 17.91 24.80
CA TYR A 508 -12.87 18.47 24.02
C TYR A 508 -14.21 17.79 24.34
N LEU A 509 -14.23 16.46 24.50
CA LEU A 509 -15.42 15.71 24.93
C LEU A 509 -15.92 16.22 26.30
N VAL A 510 -15.04 16.28 27.30
CA VAL A 510 -15.41 16.70 28.67
C VAL A 510 -15.95 18.14 28.66
N VAL A 511 -15.25 19.06 28.00
CA VAL A 511 -15.69 20.46 27.86
C VAL A 511 -17.06 20.52 27.19
N MET A 512 -17.26 19.81 26.07
CA MET A 512 -18.55 19.83 25.37
C MET A 512 -19.68 19.23 26.19
N VAL A 513 -19.43 18.16 26.96
CA VAL A 513 -20.43 17.59 27.87
C VAL A 513 -20.83 18.59 28.96
N ILE A 514 -19.85 19.24 29.60
CA ILE A 514 -20.08 20.22 30.67
C ILE A 514 -20.83 21.45 30.12
N VAL A 515 -20.36 22.04 29.02
CA VAL A 515 -20.97 23.22 28.41
C VAL A 515 -22.39 22.89 27.94
N THR A 516 -22.61 21.73 27.31
CA THR A 516 -23.95 21.32 26.87
C THR A 516 -24.89 21.16 28.05
N LYS A 517 -24.44 20.47 29.11
CA LYS A 517 -25.22 20.32 30.35
C LYS A 517 -25.60 21.69 30.93
N PHE A 518 -24.63 22.60 31.07
CA PHE A 518 -24.88 23.94 31.62
C PHE A 518 -25.87 24.75 30.78
N VAL A 519 -25.73 24.73 29.44
CA VAL A 519 -26.62 25.45 28.52
C VAL A 519 -28.06 24.95 28.61
N TYR A 520 -28.28 23.63 28.71
CA TYR A 520 -29.63 23.07 28.77
C TYR A 520 -30.26 23.17 30.17
N ILE A 521 -29.49 23.04 31.26
CA ILE A 521 -30.01 23.30 32.62
C ILE A 521 -30.46 24.76 32.75
N LYS A 522 -29.64 25.71 32.32
CA LYS A 522 -30.02 27.13 32.34
C LYS A 522 -31.23 27.43 31.45
N ALA A 523 -31.42 26.66 30.37
CA ALA A 523 -32.61 26.78 29.54
C ALA A 523 -33.86 26.18 30.21
N GLU A 524 -33.69 25.14 31.04
CA GLU A 524 -34.76 24.52 31.83
C GLU A 524 -35.25 25.44 32.95
N GLU A 525 -34.36 26.14 33.64
CA GLU A 525 -34.71 27.16 34.65
C GLU A 525 -35.56 28.31 34.09
N ALA A 526 -35.48 28.56 32.78
CA ALA A 526 -36.26 29.60 32.09
C ALA A 526 -37.69 29.14 31.69
N ILE A 527 -38.10 27.92 32.04
CA ILE A 527 -39.45 27.40 31.75
C ILE A 527 -40.44 28.01 32.75
N PRO A 528 -41.55 28.65 32.30
CA PRO A 528 -42.56 29.20 33.20
C PRO A 528 -43.30 28.10 33.97
N PRO A 529 -43.64 28.31 35.25
CA PRO A 529 -44.36 27.30 36.04
C PRO A 529 -45.75 27.00 35.44
N PRO A 530 -46.27 25.77 35.61
CA PRO A 530 -47.58 25.40 35.10
C PRO A 530 -48.67 26.27 35.75
N ILE A 531 -49.63 26.71 34.93
CA ILE A 531 -50.81 27.47 35.38
C ILE A 531 -51.67 26.54 36.26
N PRO A 532 -52.03 26.91 37.50
CA PRO A 532 -52.95 26.12 38.32
C PRO A 532 -54.32 25.99 37.64
N ARG A 533 -54.95 24.81 37.69
CA ARG A 533 -56.36 24.64 37.28
C ARG A 533 -57.27 25.17 38.38
N GLU A 534 -58.34 25.89 38.02
CA GLU A 534 -59.31 26.50 38.94
C GLU A 534 -60.32 25.52 39.58
N ASP A 535 -60.12 24.20 39.49
CA ASP A 535 -61.10 23.19 39.91
C ASP A 535 -60.72 22.45 41.21
N GLU A 536 -60.31 23.18 42.25
CA GLU A 536 -60.30 22.65 43.62
C GLU A 536 -61.19 23.52 44.52
N ILE A 537 -62.51 23.32 44.39
CA ILE A 537 -63.49 23.70 45.41
C ILE A 537 -64.38 22.48 45.70
N SER A 538 -64.51 22.21 47.00
CA SER A 538 -65.16 21.13 47.75
C SER A 538 -66.49 20.57 47.22
N VAL A 539 -66.79 19.30 47.57
CA VAL A 539 -67.82 18.91 48.57
C VAL A 539 -67.71 17.41 48.89
N VAL A 540 -67.69 17.12 50.19
CA VAL A 540 -67.75 15.80 50.84
C VAL A 540 -69.21 15.35 50.98
N VAL A 541 -69.53 14.09 50.64
CA VAL A 541 -70.67 13.34 51.22
C VAL A 541 -70.30 11.84 51.33
N GLU A 542 -70.55 11.28 52.52
CA GLU A 542 -70.20 9.94 53.02
C GLU A 542 -71.19 8.81 52.61
N ALA A 543 -70.65 7.57 52.45
CA ALA A 543 -71.07 6.20 52.89
C ALA A 543 -72.56 5.73 52.81
N PRO A 544 -72.95 4.41 52.96
CA PRO A 544 -72.25 3.19 53.46
C PRO A 544 -72.44 1.90 52.60
N GLU A 545 -71.52 0.90 52.60
CA GLU A 545 -71.40 -0.33 53.44
C GLU A 545 -72.63 -1.26 53.55
N GLU A 546 -72.53 -2.50 53.03
CA GLU A 546 -72.93 -3.73 53.78
C GLU A 546 -72.39 -5.06 53.16
N TYR A 547 -72.20 -6.05 54.05
CA TYR A 547 -71.45 -7.32 54.06
C TYR A 547 -72.10 -8.46 53.19
N MET A 548 -71.63 -9.71 52.97
CA MET A 548 -70.98 -10.72 53.84
C MET A 548 -70.67 -12.04 53.04
N GLU A 549 -69.57 -12.72 53.42
CA GLU A 549 -69.25 -14.18 53.47
C GLU A 549 -69.33 -15.21 52.30
N LEU A 550 -68.24 -16.00 52.22
CA LEU A 550 -67.93 -17.28 51.52
C LEU A 550 -68.69 -18.49 52.16
N PRO A 551 -68.68 -19.79 51.68
CA PRO A 551 -67.68 -20.50 50.86
C PRO A 551 -68.29 -21.59 49.89
N PRO A 552 -67.62 -22.70 49.47
CA PRO A 552 -67.55 -23.17 48.07
C PRO A 552 -68.50 -24.36 47.75
N PRO A 553 -68.64 -24.82 46.49
CA PRO A 553 -67.95 -26.06 46.11
C PRO A 553 -67.60 -26.25 44.62
N VAL A 554 -66.52 -27.01 44.42
CA VAL A 554 -66.38 -28.20 43.54
C VAL A 554 -66.68 -28.04 42.05
N GLY A 555 -65.63 -28.28 41.27
CA GLY A 555 -65.65 -28.28 39.81
C GLY A 555 -66.52 -29.38 39.20
N MET A 556 -67.15 -28.99 38.10
CA MET A 556 -67.47 -29.85 36.97
C MET A 556 -67.32 -28.97 35.73
N ALA A 557 -66.70 -29.52 34.68
CA ALA A 557 -66.39 -28.84 33.42
C ALA A 557 -67.66 -28.16 32.87
N MET A 558 -67.69 -26.83 32.92
CA MET A 558 -68.80 -26.06 32.36
C MET A 558 -68.55 -25.89 30.86
N ALA A 559 -69.43 -26.50 30.06
CA ALA A 559 -69.66 -26.04 28.71
C ALA A 559 -69.97 -24.54 28.77
N VAL A 560 -69.25 -23.74 27.99
CA VAL A 560 -69.40 -22.28 28.01
C VAL A 560 -70.43 -21.92 26.94
N PRO A 561 -71.59 -21.35 27.31
CA PRO A 561 -72.62 -21.00 26.34
C PRO A 561 -72.21 -19.77 25.54
N CYS A 562 -72.58 -19.75 24.26
CA CYS A 562 -72.39 -18.60 23.40
C CYS A 562 -73.24 -17.41 23.87
N SER A 563 -72.65 -16.23 24.03
CA SER A 563 -73.35 -15.04 24.55
C SER A 563 -74.37 -14.39 23.59
N VAL A 564 -74.57 -14.98 22.40
CA VAL A 564 -75.49 -14.46 21.36
C VAL A 564 -76.64 -15.44 21.11
N CYS A 565 -76.35 -16.73 20.91
CA CYS A 565 -77.40 -17.74 20.67
C CYS A 565 -77.73 -18.60 21.89
N LEU A 566 -76.97 -18.51 22.98
CA LEU A 566 -77.16 -19.21 24.25
C LEU A 566 -77.06 -20.75 24.17
N GLU A 567 -76.52 -21.29 23.08
CA GLU A 567 -76.17 -22.71 22.94
C GLU A 567 -74.72 -22.98 23.38
N ASP A 568 -74.48 -24.20 23.86
CA ASP A 568 -73.22 -24.63 24.47
C ASP A 568 -72.11 -24.87 23.45
N LEU A 569 -70.90 -24.32 23.70
CA LEU A 569 -69.69 -24.69 22.94
C LEU A 569 -69.07 -25.95 23.57
N HIS A 570 -68.91 -27.00 22.76
CA HIS A 570 -68.29 -28.25 23.20
C HIS A 570 -66.76 -28.25 23.16
N ASP A 571 -66.12 -27.33 22.41
CA ASP A 571 -64.67 -27.12 22.43
C ASP A 571 -64.26 -25.67 22.12
N ILE A 572 -63.59 -25.00 23.06
CA ILE A 572 -63.21 -23.57 22.95
C ILE A 572 -61.93 -23.41 22.10
N ALA A 573 -61.12 -24.46 21.96
CA ALA A 573 -59.82 -24.38 21.31
C ALA A 573 -59.90 -24.23 19.78
N ASP A 574 -60.91 -24.84 19.12
CA ASP A 574 -60.95 -24.95 17.66
C ASP A 574 -62.11 -24.18 16.99
N GLU A 575 -63.19 -23.82 17.72
CA GLU A 575 -64.39 -23.23 17.10
C GLU A 575 -64.93 -21.94 17.77
N GLY A 576 -64.38 -21.53 18.92
CA GLY A 576 -64.88 -20.40 19.71
C GLY A 576 -64.05 -19.12 19.57
N ILE A 577 -64.70 -17.98 19.33
CA ILE A 577 -64.05 -16.66 19.42
C ILE A 577 -64.23 -16.09 20.83
N LYS A 578 -63.13 -15.85 21.54
CA LYS A 578 -63.14 -15.30 22.90
C LYS A 578 -62.82 -13.81 22.91
N CYS A 579 -63.76 -13.01 23.41
CA CYS A 579 -63.54 -11.58 23.62
C CYS A 579 -62.69 -11.34 24.87
N LYS A 580 -61.91 -10.25 24.89
CA LYS A 580 -61.08 -9.83 26.03
C LYS A 580 -61.87 -9.60 27.33
N CYS A 581 -63.19 -9.37 27.25
CA CYS A 581 -64.07 -9.26 28.43
C CYS A 581 -64.50 -10.61 29.01
N GLY A 582 -64.01 -11.73 28.45
CA GLY A 582 -64.27 -13.09 28.94
C GLY A 582 -65.44 -13.82 28.29
N GLN A 583 -66.22 -13.16 27.42
CA GLN A 583 -67.36 -13.76 26.70
C GLN A 583 -66.89 -14.59 25.49
N VAL A 584 -67.58 -15.69 25.21
CA VAL A 584 -67.24 -16.65 24.15
C VAL A 584 -68.39 -16.73 23.14
N PHE A 585 -68.05 -16.81 21.86
CA PHE A 585 -69.01 -16.78 20.76
C PHE A 585 -68.72 -17.92 19.77
N HIS A 586 -69.78 -18.52 19.19
CA HIS A 586 -69.62 -19.29 17.95
C HIS A 586 -69.09 -18.37 16.85
N LYS A 587 -68.28 -18.90 15.93
CA LYS A 587 -67.71 -18.14 14.81
C LYS A 587 -68.77 -17.38 14.00
N ASP A 588 -69.86 -18.05 13.64
CA ASP A 588 -70.99 -17.45 12.89
C ASP A 588 -71.76 -16.40 13.70
N CYS A 589 -71.79 -16.54 15.03
CA CYS A 589 -72.44 -15.58 15.92
C CYS A 589 -71.59 -14.33 16.12
N ALA A 590 -70.26 -14.47 16.15
CA ALA A 590 -69.33 -13.34 16.21
C ALA A 590 -69.36 -12.50 14.93
N GLU A 591 -69.48 -13.15 13.75
CA GLU A 591 -69.61 -12.47 12.45
C GLU A 591 -70.86 -11.60 12.37
N LYS A 592 -72.01 -12.09 12.87
CA LYS A 592 -73.27 -11.35 12.84
C LYS A 592 -73.35 -10.22 13.87
N ALA A 593 -72.69 -10.38 15.02
CA ALA A 593 -72.76 -9.41 16.10
C ALA A 593 -71.85 -8.19 15.86
N GLU A 594 -70.72 -8.36 15.15
CA GLU A 594 -69.65 -7.37 14.85
C GLU A 594 -68.96 -6.73 16.09
N ARG A 595 -69.70 -6.55 17.19
CA ARG A 595 -69.27 -6.03 18.48
C ARG A 595 -69.82 -6.90 19.59
N CYS A 596 -69.03 -7.07 20.65
CA CYS A 596 -69.43 -7.82 21.83
C CYS A 596 -70.58 -7.08 22.55
N PRO A 597 -71.75 -7.71 22.80
CA PRO A 597 -72.89 -7.07 23.46
C PRO A 597 -72.58 -6.57 24.88
N ASN A 598 -71.60 -7.18 25.55
CA ASN A 598 -71.26 -6.87 26.94
C ASN A 598 -70.27 -5.70 27.08
N CYS A 599 -69.25 -5.62 26.21
CA CYS A 599 -68.20 -4.60 26.33
C CYS A 599 -68.07 -3.67 25.12
N ASN A 600 -68.94 -3.85 24.11
CA ASN A 600 -69.03 -3.07 22.87
C ASN A 600 -67.73 -3.01 22.03
N ARG A 601 -66.81 -3.95 22.28
CA ARG A 601 -65.55 -4.09 21.57
C ARG A 601 -65.75 -4.88 20.27
N LEU A 602 -65.11 -4.45 19.18
CA LEU A 602 -65.15 -5.19 17.92
C LEU A 602 -64.61 -6.61 18.10
N LEU A 603 -65.32 -7.58 17.51
CA LEU A 603 -64.91 -8.98 17.45
C LEU A 603 -64.16 -9.18 16.12
N GLU A 604 -62.85 -9.40 16.18
CA GLU A 604 -62.03 -9.61 14.98
C GLU A 604 -62.22 -11.04 14.48
N VAL A 605 -63.08 -11.22 13.47
CA VAL A 605 -63.16 -12.46 12.70
C VAL A 605 -62.24 -12.31 11.50
N VAL A 606 -61.24 -13.19 11.37
CA VAL A 606 -60.35 -13.20 10.21
C VAL A 606 -61.15 -13.65 8.99
N LYS A 607 -61.50 -12.71 8.10
CA LYS A 607 -62.10 -12.99 6.79
C LYS A 607 -61.07 -13.65 5.87
N PRO A 608 -61.46 -14.59 4.99
CA PRO A 608 -60.63 -14.94 3.84
C PRO A 608 -60.48 -13.70 2.94
N LYS A 609 -59.24 -13.47 2.48
CA LYS A 609 -58.78 -12.30 1.74
C LYS A 609 -59.57 -12.15 0.43
N GLU A 610 -60.38 -11.12 0.28
CA GLU A 610 -60.91 -10.71 -1.03
C GLU A 610 -59.74 -10.15 -1.86
N THR A 611 -59.30 -10.89 -2.88
CA THR A 611 -58.20 -10.49 -3.77
C THR A 611 -58.65 -9.35 -4.68
N ARG A 612 -58.08 -8.16 -4.45
CA ARG A 612 -58.32 -6.98 -5.29
C ARG A 612 -57.56 -7.14 -6.60
N MET A 613 -58.25 -7.18 -7.73
CA MET A 613 -57.64 -7.15 -9.07
C MET A 613 -57.10 -5.74 -9.39
N VAL A 614 -55.89 -5.66 -9.94
CA VAL A 614 -55.20 -4.43 -10.33
C VAL A 614 -54.89 -4.49 -11.84
N SER A 615 -55.15 -3.39 -12.55
CA SER A 615 -54.82 -3.27 -13.98
C SER A 615 -53.37 -2.83 -14.17
N VAL A 616 -52.56 -3.66 -14.81
CA VAL A 616 -51.15 -3.37 -15.14
C VAL A 616 -51.02 -3.28 -16.66
N LYS A 617 -50.31 -2.26 -17.15
CA LYS A 617 -50.05 -2.09 -18.58
C LYS A 617 -48.77 -2.84 -18.95
N CYS A 618 -48.84 -3.76 -19.90
CA CYS A 618 -47.69 -4.53 -20.37
C CYS A 618 -46.64 -3.59 -20.99
N PRO A 619 -45.37 -3.65 -20.54
CA PRO A 619 -44.30 -2.80 -21.09
C PRO A 619 -43.87 -3.20 -22.51
N SER A 620 -44.12 -4.46 -22.92
CA SER A 620 -43.71 -4.97 -24.23
C SER A 620 -44.74 -4.71 -25.34
N CYS A 621 -46.04 -4.99 -25.12
CA CYS A 621 -47.09 -4.77 -26.13
C CYS A 621 -48.04 -3.61 -25.83
N GLY A 622 -48.04 -3.06 -24.62
CA GLY A 622 -48.92 -1.97 -24.23
C GLY A 622 -50.35 -2.37 -23.82
N ASP A 623 -50.70 -3.66 -23.87
CA ASP A 623 -52.01 -4.16 -23.45
C ASP A 623 -52.21 -4.07 -21.93
N THR A 624 -53.45 -3.82 -21.51
CA THR A 624 -53.78 -3.73 -20.08
C THR A 624 -54.25 -5.09 -19.58
N VAL A 625 -53.46 -5.71 -18.70
CA VAL A 625 -53.70 -7.03 -18.11
C VAL A 625 -54.22 -6.84 -16.68
N LEU A 626 -55.25 -7.60 -16.30
CA LEU A 626 -55.80 -7.61 -14.95
C LEU A 626 -55.13 -8.72 -14.15
N VAL A 627 -54.45 -8.35 -13.07
CA VAL A 627 -53.69 -9.28 -12.23
C VAL A 627 -54.10 -9.12 -10.77
N GLU A 628 -53.97 -10.18 -9.97
CA GLU A 628 -54.28 -10.11 -8.54
C GLU A 628 -53.32 -9.15 -7.83
N GLY A 629 -53.79 -8.34 -6.89
CA GLY A 629 -52.99 -7.25 -6.29
C GLY A 629 -51.72 -7.67 -5.54
N ASP A 630 -51.58 -8.95 -5.20
CA ASP A 630 -50.38 -9.54 -4.59
C ASP A 630 -49.62 -10.48 -5.55
N SER A 631 -50.00 -10.54 -6.83
CA SER A 631 -49.31 -11.37 -7.81
C SER A 631 -47.92 -10.81 -8.11
N ASP A 632 -46.92 -11.70 -8.17
CA ASP A 632 -45.55 -11.34 -8.51
C ASP A 632 -45.49 -11.01 -10.02
N LEU A 633 -45.42 -9.71 -10.31
CA LEU A 633 -45.43 -9.20 -11.69
C LEU A 633 -44.19 -9.62 -12.49
N LEU A 634 -43.12 -10.08 -11.81
CA LEU A 634 -41.91 -10.65 -12.40
C LEU A 634 -42.11 -12.09 -12.90
N ARG A 635 -43.20 -12.75 -12.52
CA ARG A 635 -43.55 -14.12 -12.97
C ARG A 635 -44.85 -14.20 -13.76
N THR A 636 -45.58 -13.09 -13.84
CA THR A 636 -46.86 -13.04 -14.51
C THR A 636 -46.66 -12.67 -15.97
N HIS A 637 -47.06 -13.55 -16.88
CA HIS A 637 -46.96 -13.34 -18.32
C HIS A 637 -48.17 -12.57 -18.83
N CYS A 638 -47.95 -11.69 -19.81
CA CYS A 638 -49.02 -11.06 -20.56
C CYS A 638 -49.74 -12.11 -21.42
N GLU A 639 -51.05 -12.26 -21.23
CA GLU A 639 -51.87 -13.20 -22.02
C GLU A 639 -51.85 -12.89 -23.53
N SER A 640 -51.54 -11.65 -23.92
CA SER A 640 -51.53 -11.20 -25.31
C SER A 640 -50.21 -11.46 -26.05
N CYS A 641 -49.06 -11.28 -25.37
CA CYS A 641 -47.73 -11.36 -26.01
C CYS A 641 -46.71 -12.26 -25.30
N GLY A 642 -47.07 -12.87 -24.18
CA GLY A 642 -46.23 -13.81 -23.42
C GLY A 642 -45.08 -13.17 -22.64
N SER A 643 -44.85 -11.86 -22.72
CA SER A 643 -43.78 -11.18 -21.96
C SER A 643 -44.14 -11.00 -20.49
N ILE A 644 -43.14 -10.94 -19.62
CA ILE A 644 -43.30 -10.64 -18.19
C ILE A 644 -43.84 -9.21 -17.98
N LEU A 645 -44.69 -9.00 -16.97
CA LEU A 645 -45.39 -7.72 -16.74
C LEU A 645 -44.56 -6.67 -15.99
N GLN A 646 -43.46 -7.06 -15.34
CA GLN A 646 -42.47 -6.16 -14.75
C GLN A 646 -41.07 -6.47 -15.28
N GLU A 647 -40.37 -5.47 -15.81
CA GLU A 647 -39.05 -5.65 -16.44
C GLU A 647 -37.90 -5.29 -15.50
N VAL A 648 -36.74 -5.89 -15.76
CA VAL A 648 -35.46 -5.56 -15.14
C VAL A 648 -35.06 -4.13 -15.55
N ALA A 649 -34.70 -3.29 -14.58
CA ALA A 649 -34.26 -1.92 -14.82
C ALA A 649 -32.78 -1.90 -15.19
N LEU A 650 -32.44 -1.24 -16.30
CA LEU A 650 -31.05 -1.10 -16.73
C LEU A 650 -30.22 -0.27 -15.73
N GLY A 651 -28.91 -0.52 -15.67
CA GLY A 651 -27.94 0.19 -14.82
C GLY A 651 -27.83 -0.36 -13.40
N TYR A 652 -28.38 -1.55 -13.13
CA TYR A 652 -28.26 -2.25 -11.85
C TYR A 652 -27.67 -3.65 -12.04
N ASN A 653 -27.00 -4.14 -11.01
CA ASN A 653 -26.49 -5.52 -10.96
C ASN A 653 -27.51 -6.44 -10.28
N TYR A 654 -27.89 -7.53 -10.95
CA TYR A 654 -28.93 -8.47 -10.55
C TYR A 654 -28.37 -9.85 -10.24
N LEU A 655 -28.73 -10.36 -9.06
CA LEU A 655 -28.59 -11.77 -8.70
C LEU A 655 -29.96 -12.44 -8.79
N ILE A 656 -30.11 -13.41 -9.70
CA ILE A 656 -31.37 -14.15 -9.89
C ILE A 656 -31.21 -15.52 -9.27
N VAL A 657 -32.01 -15.80 -8.24
CA VAL A 657 -31.93 -17.04 -7.46
C VAL A 657 -33.10 -17.94 -7.84
N ASP A 658 -32.83 -18.93 -8.69
CA ASP A 658 -33.81 -19.90 -9.16
C ASP A 658 -33.16 -21.27 -9.37
N ASP A 659 -33.94 -22.35 -9.22
CA ASP A 659 -33.46 -23.71 -9.52
C ASP A 659 -33.39 -23.96 -11.04
N ASN A 660 -34.07 -23.15 -11.85
CA ASN A 660 -34.11 -23.21 -13.30
C ASN A 660 -33.45 -21.96 -13.94
N PRO A 661 -32.29 -22.10 -14.60
CA PRO A 661 -31.59 -20.98 -15.24
C PRO A 661 -32.41 -20.33 -16.37
N ALA A 662 -33.40 -21.03 -16.94
CA ALA A 662 -34.27 -20.50 -17.99
C ALA A 662 -34.98 -19.20 -17.59
N VAL A 663 -35.29 -19.01 -16.30
CA VAL A 663 -35.96 -17.80 -15.79
C VAL A 663 -35.09 -16.56 -16.02
N ALA A 664 -33.79 -16.64 -15.77
CA ALA A 664 -32.85 -15.54 -16.02
C ALA A 664 -32.69 -15.25 -17.51
N PHE A 665 -32.72 -16.29 -18.36
CA PHE A 665 -32.66 -16.12 -19.82
C PHE A 665 -33.94 -15.49 -20.39
N GLU A 666 -35.12 -15.76 -19.82
CA GLU A 666 -36.36 -15.08 -20.20
C GLU A 666 -36.34 -13.59 -19.83
N GLU A 667 -35.80 -13.24 -18.66
CA GLU A 667 -35.57 -11.83 -18.30
C GLU A 667 -34.59 -11.16 -19.27
N PHE A 668 -33.48 -11.83 -19.58
CA PHE A 668 -32.48 -11.35 -20.54
C PHE A 668 -33.08 -11.16 -21.95
N LYS A 669 -33.95 -12.05 -22.40
CA LYS A 669 -34.65 -11.95 -23.69
C LYS A 669 -35.53 -10.70 -23.79
N SER A 670 -36.15 -10.26 -22.69
CA SER A 670 -36.94 -9.02 -22.67
C SER A 670 -36.08 -7.77 -22.97
N ILE A 671 -34.80 -7.81 -22.60
CA ILE A 671 -33.82 -6.74 -22.85
C ILE A 671 -33.36 -6.78 -24.31
N LEU A 672 -33.15 -7.98 -24.87
CA LEU A 672 -32.73 -8.14 -26.27
C LEU A 672 -33.73 -7.53 -27.27
N LYS A 673 -35.03 -7.59 -26.97
CA LYS A 673 -36.10 -6.97 -27.80
C LYS A 673 -35.95 -5.45 -27.94
N LYS A 674 -35.14 -4.80 -27.10
CA LYS A 674 -34.90 -3.34 -27.11
C LYS A 674 -33.61 -2.97 -27.86
N GLU A 675 -32.99 -3.91 -28.56
CA GLU A 675 -31.75 -3.72 -29.34
C GLU A 675 -30.58 -3.18 -28.50
N VAL A 676 -30.56 -3.50 -27.20
CA VAL A 676 -29.44 -3.13 -26.32
C VAL A 676 -28.27 -4.09 -26.57
N PRO A 677 -27.04 -3.59 -26.80
CA PRO A 677 -25.86 -4.43 -26.95
C PRO A 677 -25.73 -5.38 -25.76
N SER A 678 -25.57 -6.67 -26.04
CA SER A 678 -25.64 -7.71 -25.01
C SER A 678 -24.56 -8.77 -25.22
N LEU A 679 -23.99 -9.24 -24.12
CA LEU A 679 -22.95 -10.26 -24.03
C LEU A 679 -23.44 -11.39 -23.13
N CYS A 680 -23.34 -12.62 -23.60
CA CYS A 680 -23.69 -13.81 -22.82
C CYS A 680 -22.47 -14.72 -22.68
N ILE A 681 -22.16 -15.06 -21.43
CA ILE A 681 -21.14 -16.04 -21.05
C ILE A 681 -21.89 -17.21 -20.40
N SER A 682 -21.75 -18.42 -20.93
CA SER A 682 -22.46 -19.60 -20.40
C SER A 682 -21.65 -20.87 -20.53
N THR A 683 -21.91 -21.84 -19.64
CA THR A 683 -21.41 -23.22 -19.75
C THR A 683 -22.11 -24.02 -20.85
N THR A 684 -23.26 -23.52 -21.34
CA THR A 684 -24.04 -24.15 -22.41
C THR A 684 -23.48 -23.77 -23.78
N PHE A 685 -23.36 -24.75 -24.68
CA PHE A 685 -22.84 -24.54 -26.03
C PHE A 685 -23.68 -23.50 -26.82
N PRO A 686 -23.07 -22.51 -27.50
CA PRO A 686 -23.80 -21.38 -28.09
C PRO A 686 -24.93 -21.73 -29.06
N ASP A 687 -24.78 -22.77 -29.89
CA ASP A 687 -25.85 -23.17 -30.82
C ASP A 687 -27.07 -23.77 -30.11
N LYS A 688 -26.90 -24.32 -28.91
CA LYS A 688 -28.02 -24.76 -28.08
C LYS A 688 -28.74 -23.54 -27.50
N LEU A 689 -28.00 -22.57 -26.97
CA LEU A 689 -28.57 -21.33 -26.45
C LEU A 689 -29.38 -20.58 -27.51
N ARG A 690 -28.86 -20.46 -28.74
CA ARG A 690 -29.58 -19.85 -29.87
C ARG A 690 -30.92 -20.52 -30.15
N LYS A 691 -30.96 -21.86 -30.15
CA LYS A 691 -32.18 -22.64 -30.42
C LYS A 691 -33.18 -22.60 -29.27
N GLU A 692 -32.70 -22.59 -28.04
CA GLU A 692 -33.53 -22.71 -26.83
C GLU A 692 -34.13 -21.37 -26.41
N TYR A 693 -33.36 -20.29 -26.53
CA TYR A 693 -33.75 -18.97 -26.00
C TYR A 693 -33.97 -17.88 -27.08
N ASP A 694 -33.76 -18.18 -28.37
CA ASP A 694 -33.91 -17.24 -29.50
C ASP A 694 -32.96 -16.01 -29.38
N VAL A 695 -31.71 -16.28 -28.97
CA VAL A 695 -30.67 -15.27 -28.75
C VAL A 695 -29.80 -15.07 -29.99
N GLU A 696 -30.36 -14.45 -31.03
CA GLU A 696 -29.63 -14.08 -32.26
C GLU A 696 -29.05 -12.66 -32.18
N GLY A 697 -27.89 -12.42 -32.82
CA GLY A 697 -27.30 -11.08 -32.94
C GLY A 697 -26.50 -10.56 -31.72
N ILE A 698 -26.22 -11.41 -30.73
CA ILE A 698 -25.44 -11.05 -29.53
C ILE A 698 -24.07 -11.73 -29.48
N ASP A 699 -23.15 -11.17 -28.71
CA ASP A 699 -21.86 -11.80 -28.45
C ASP A 699 -22.01 -12.96 -27.45
N LEU A 700 -21.70 -14.18 -27.89
CA LEU A 700 -21.81 -15.41 -27.10
C LEU A 700 -20.44 -16.00 -26.85
N PHE A 701 -20.08 -16.20 -25.59
CA PHE A 701 -18.87 -16.91 -25.18
C PHE A 701 -19.21 -18.19 -24.44
N TRP A 702 -18.55 -19.28 -24.84
CA TRP A 702 -18.70 -20.58 -24.20
C TRP A 702 -17.62 -20.79 -23.13
N LEU A 703 -18.02 -21.12 -21.91
CA LEU A 703 -17.11 -21.52 -20.83
C LEU A 703 -16.71 -22.99 -21.01
N SER A 704 -15.49 -23.21 -21.50
CA SER A 704 -14.97 -24.56 -21.72
C SER A 704 -13.44 -24.57 -21.66
N ASP A 705 -12.89 -25.66 -21.13
CA ASP A 705 -11.45 -25.96 -21.09
C ASP A 705 -10.91 -26.51 -22.42
N THR A 706 -11.78 -26.83 -23.37
CA THR A 706 -11.47 -27.52 -24.62
C THR A 706 -11.91 -26.69 -25.83
N ALA A 707 -11.00 -25.88 -26.35
CA ALA A 707 -11.22 -25.13 -27.60
C ALA A 707 -11.25 -26.09 -28.80
N THR A 708 -12.45 -26.59 -29.14
CA THR A 708 -12.64 -27.62 -30.17
C THR A 708 -12.96 -27.06 -31.56
N ASP A 709 -13.47 -25.82 -31.65
CA ASP A 709 -13.86 -25.17 -32.90
C ASP A 709 -13.42 -23.68 -32.93
N PRO A 710 -12.60 -23.24 -33.90
CA PRO A 710 -12.16 -21.83 -34.02
C PRO A 710 -13.29 -20.83 -34.31
N SER A 711 -14.46 -21.29 -34.73
CA SER A 711 -15.62 -20.43 -35.04
C SER A 711 -16.44 -20.05 -33.80
N VAL A 712 -16.19 -20.71 -32.66
CA VAL A 712 -16.87 -20.47 -31.39
C VAL A 712 -15.94 -19.66 -30.49
N LYS A 713 -16.43 -18.52 -29.97
CA LYS A 713 -15.70 -17.75 -28.96
C LYS A 713 -15.72 -18.53 -27.65
N THR A 714 -14.58 -19.02 -27.20
CA THR A 714 -14.43 -19.82 -25.98
C THR A 714 -13.63 -19.06 -24.94
N LEU A 715 -14.01 -19.17 -23.67
CA LEU A 715 -13.28 -18.64 -22.52
C LEU A 715 -12.87 -19.79 -21.60
N ASP A 716 -11.60 -19.83 -21.23
CA ASP A 716 -11.11 -20.82 -20.25
C ASP A 716 -11.64 -20.45 -18.84
N PRO A 717 -12.42 -21.33 -18.17
CA PRO A 717 -12.99 -21.06 -16.86
C PRO A 717 -11.94 -20.85 -15.76
N LYS A 718 -10.68 -21.28 -15.95
CA LYS A 718 -9.58 -21.08 -14.98
C LYS A 718 -8.89 -19.73 -15.13
N ARG A 719 -9.12 -19.01 -16.22
CA ARG A 719 -8.47 -17.73 -16.56
C ARG A 719 -9.37 -16.53 -16.26
N LEU A 720 -10.00 -16.53 -15.09
CA LEU A 720 -10.90 -15.46 -14.60
C LEU A 720 -10.29 -14.06 -14.74
N ASP A 721 -9.11 -13.84 -14.16
CA ASP A 721 -8.46 -12.52 -14.08
C ASP A 721 -7.91 -12.00 -15.41
N PHE A 722 -7.86 -12.84 -16.46
CA PHE A 722 -7.29 -12.48 -17.76
C PHE A 722 -8.33 -12.53 -18.87
N GLU A 723 -8.72 -13.72 -19.34
CA GLU A 723 -9.56 -13.86 -20.54
C GLU A 723 -10.99 -13.38 -20.29
N MET A 724 -11.58 -13.77 -19.16
CA MET A 724 -12.95 -13.39 -18.81
C MET A 724 -13.06 -11.90 -18.47
N MET A 725 -12.14 -11.38 -17.64
CA MET A 725 -12.08 -9.95 -17.35
C MET A 725 -11.85 -9.11 -18.60
N ARG A 726 -10.97 -9.54 -19.52
CA ARG A 726 -10.70 -8.83 -20.78
C ARG A 726 -11.92 -8.82 -21.69
N ALA A 727 -12.61 -9.95 -21.84
CA ALA A 727 -13.82 -10.03 -22.67
C ALA A 727 -14.92 -9.08 -22.18
N ILE A 728 -15.18 -9.10 -20.87
CA ILE A 728 -16.20 -8.25 -20.23
C ILE A 728 -15.78 -6.77 -20.25
N SER A 729 -14.52 -6.46 -19.94
CA SER A 729 -14.00 -5.09 -19.92
C SER A 729 -14.02 -4.45 -21.31
N ASN A 730 -13.64 -5.20 -22.36
CA ASN A 730 -13.71 -4.70 -23.74
C ASN A 730 -15.16 -4.44 -24.15
N PHE A 731 -16.08 -5.35 -23.82
CA PHE A 731 -17.50 -5.15 -24.09
C PHE A 731 -18.06 -3.89 -23.41
N PHE A 732 -17.76 -3.65 -22.13
CA PHE A 732 -18.19 -2.44 -21.43
C PHE A 732 -17.60 -1.15 -22.00
N LYS A 733 -16.38 -1.19 -22.55
CA LYS A 733 -15.77 -0.05 -23.25
C LYS A 733 -16.44 0.25 -24.57
N ASP A 734 -16.76 -0.80 -25.34
CA ASP A 734 -17.31 -0.66 -26.69
C ASP A 734 -18.83 -0.37 -26.67
N SER A 735 -19.53 -0.80 -25.61
CA SER A 735 -20.98 -0.70 -25.47
C SER A 735 -21.38 -0.12 -24.09
N PRO A 736 -21.36 1.22 -23.92
CA PRO A 736 -21.87 1.85 -22.70
C PRO A 736 -23.36 1.54 -22.54
N LYS A 737 -23.79 1.20 -21.32
CA LYS A 737 -25.14 0.65 -21.00
C LYS A 737 -25.44 -0.74 -21.55
N GLY A 738 -24.43 -1.48 -22.00
CA GLY A 738 -24.58 -2.87 -22.40
C GLY A 738 -25.02 -3.78 -21.26
N VAL A 739 -25.53 -4.96 -21.60
CA VAL A 739 -25.97 -5.98 -20.63
C VAL A 739 -25.11 -7.23 -20.73
N VAL A 740 -24.61 -7.71 -19.60
CA VAL A 740 -23.83 -8.94 -19.51
C VAL A 740 -24.57 -9.95 -18.64
N ILE A 741 -24.81 -11.15 -19.18
CA ILE A 741 -25.28 -12.30 -18.41
C ILE A 741 -24.15 -13.31 -18.24
N ILE A 742 -23.91 -13.75 -17.01
CA ILE A 742 -22.87 -14.73 -16.65
C ILE A 742 -23.53 -15.95 -16.03
N ASP A 743 -23.77 -16.96 -16.86
CA ASP A 743 -24.38 -18.23 -16.51
C ASP A 743 -23.32 -19.31 -16.23
N GLY A 744 -23.35 -19.90 -15.03
CA GLY A 744 -22.36 -20.88 -14.58
C GLY A 744 -21.40 -20.37 -13.50
N ILE A 745 -21.83 -19.44 -12.66
CA ILE A 745 -21.06 -18.99 -11.49
C ILE A 745 -20.76 -20.14 -10.53
N GLU A 746 -21.64 -21.14 -10.49
CA GLU A 746 -21.50 -22.40 -9.76
C GLU A 746 -20.30 -23.19 -10.28
N TYR A 747 -20.23 -23.36 -11.59
CA TYR A 747 -19.13 -24.05 -12.25
C TYR A 747 -17.80 -23.32 -12.02
N LEU A 748 -17.79 -21.99 -12.15
CA LEU A 748 -16.60 -21.19 -11.85
C LEU A 748 -16.15 -21.34 -10.39
N THR A 749 -17.10 -21.44 -9.46
CA THR A 749 -16.82 -21.62 -8.02
C THR A 749 -16.20 -22.97 -7.73
N VAL A 750 -16.69 -24.03 -8.38
CA VAL A 750 -16.12 -25.38 -8.27
C VAL A 750 -14.70 -25.44 -8.82
N GLU A 751 -14.45 -24.81 -9.97
CA GLU A 751 -13.12 -24.85 -10.63
C GLU A 751 -12.08 -23.93 -9.97
N ASN A 752 -12.48 -22.78 -9.42
CA ASN A 752 -11.55 -21.73 -8.98
C ASN A 752 -11.58 -21.43 -7.47
N GLY A 753 -12.56 -21.96 -6.74
CA GLY A 753 -12.85 -21.61 -5.35
C GLY A 753 -13.67 -20.31 -5.21
N PHE A 754 -14.53 -20.28 -4.20
CA PHE A 754 -15.50 -19.20 -3.97
C PHE A 754 -14.83 -17.82 -3.79
N GLU A 755 -13.75 -17.73 -3.02
CA GLU A 755 -13.10 -16.43 -2.77
C GLU A 755 -12.59 -15.77 -4.05
N ARG A 756 -12.07 -16.58 -5.00
CA ARG A 756 -11.54 -16.07 -6.27
C ARG A 756 -12.68 -15.59 -7.17
N VAL A 757 -13.77 -16.35 -7.22
CA VAL A 757 -14.98 -15.98 -7.96
C VAL A 757 -15.65 -14.75 -7.36
N LEU A 758 -15.71 -14.62 -6.04
CA LEU A 758 -16.25 -13.44 -5.36
C LEU A 758 -15.44 -12.18 -5.71
N ARG A 759 -14.10 -12.26 -5.70
CA ARG A 759 -13.25 -11.14 -6.16
C ARG A 759 -13.48 -10.79 -7.63
N PHE A 760 -13.69 -11.79 -8.48
CA PHE A 760 -14.00 -11.59 -9.89
C PHE A 760 -15.35 -10.88 -10.09
N VAL A 761 -16.41 -11.34 -9.41
CA VAL A 761 -17.74 -10.69 -9.44
C VAL A 761 -17.66 -9.25 -8.93
N LYS A 762 -16.92 -8.99 -7.85
CA LYS A 762 -16.67 -7.63 -7.34
C LYS A 762 -16.09 -6.71 -8.42
N LYS A 763 -15.01 -7.13 -9.06
CA LYS A 763 -14.36 -6.36 -10.13
C LYS A 763 -15.32 -6.09 -11.30
N ILE A 764 -16.18 -7.05 -11.66
CA ILE A 764 -17.16 -6.87 -12.74
C ILE A 764 -18.24 -5.87 -12.34
N ASN A 765 -18.77 -5.96 -11.11
CA ASN A 765 -19.78 -5.04 -10.62
C ASN A 765 -19.24 -3.61 -10.51
N ASP A 766 -17.97 -3.45 -10.11
CA ASP A 766 -17.28 -2.15 -10.12
C ASP A 766 -17.18 -1.57 -11.55
N LEU A 767 -16.78 -2.39 -12.52
CA LEU A 767 -16.69 -1.97 -13.94
C LEU A 767 -18.06 -1.64 -14.54
N ALA A 768 -19.09 -2.42 -14.19
CA ALA A 768 -20.46 -2.20 -14.65
C ALA A 768 -21.01 -0.86 -14.11
N SER A 769 -20.73 -0.55 -12.84
CA SER A 769 -21.12 0.70 -12.19
C SER A 769 -20.51 1.93 -12.85
N VAL A 770 -19.26 1.84 -13.32
CA VAL A 770 -18.59 2.93 -14.06
C VAL A 770 -19.20 3.15 -15.45
N SER A 771 -19.70 2.08 -16.08
CA SER A 771 -20.15 2.09 -17.49
C SER A 771 -21.67 2.21 -17.66
N ASP A 772 -22.42 2.42 -16.55
CA ASP A 772 -23.90 2.38 -16.49
C ASP A 772 -24.47 1.07 -17.09
N ALA A 773 -23.70 -0.02 -16.99
CA ALA A 773 -23.98 -1.32 -17.58
C ALA A 773 -24.76 -2.21 -16.60
N THR A 774 -25.41 -3.24 -17.12
CA THR A 774 -26.25 -4.16 -16.32
C THR A 774 -25.60 -5.54 -16.28
N VAL A 775 -25.38 -6.09 -15.09
CA VAL A 775 -24.87 -7.46 -14.90
C VAL A 775 -25.97 -8.35 -14.35
N ILE A 776 -26.18 -9.51 -14.97
CA ILE A 776 -27.16 -10.51 -14.54
C ILE A 776 -26.42 -11.82 -14.25
N VAL A 777 -26.58 -12.34 -13.04
CA VAL A 777 -25.99 -13.62 -12.64
C VAL A 777 -27.11 -14.54 -12.11
N PRO A 778 -27.49 -15.59 -12.87
CA PRO A 778 -28.28 -16.69 -12.30
C PRO A 778 -27.45 -17.49 -11.29
N VAL A 779 -28.08 -17.88 -10.19
CA VAL A 779 -27.49 -18.79 -9.21
C VAL A 779 -28.53 -19.75 -8.62
N GLY A 780 -28.20 -21.03 -8.57
CA GLY A 780 -29.02 -22.03 -7.87
C GLY A 780 -29.02 -21.82 -6.35
N PRO A 781 -30.17 -21.92 -5.64
CA PRO A 781 -30.26 -21.73 -4.19
C PRO A 781 -29.46 -22.79 -3.38
N SER A 782 -29.16 -23.94 -3.99
CA SER A 782 -28.39 -25.03 -3.36
C SER A 782 -26.92 -25.10 -3.83
N ALA A 783 -26.48 -24.17 -4.66
CA ALA A 783 -25.16 -24.26 -5.31
C ALA A 783 -23.99 -23.76 -4.44
N LEU A 784 -24.27 -22.93 -3.44
CA LEU A 784 -23.27 -22.31 -2.57
C LEU A 784 -23.60 -22.59 -1.10
N GLY A 785 -22.57 -22.58 -0.24
CA GLY A 785 -22.77 -22.63 1.21
C GLY A 785 -23.52 -21.40 1.73
N LYS A 786 -24.11 -21.50 2.92
CA LYS A 786 -24.89 -20.42 3.56
C LYS A 786 -24.10 -19.11 3.67
N ASP A 787 -22.86 -19.20 4.16
CA ASP A 787 -21.97 -18.04 4.32
C ASP A 787 -21.54 -17.46 2.97
N GLU A 788 -21.22 -18.33 2.00
CA GLU A 788 -20.82 -17.95 0.65
C GLU A 788 -21.96 -17.23 -0.09
N PHE A 789 -23.17 -17.77 0.00
CA PHE A 789 -24.36 -17.16 -0.57
C PHE A 789 -24.67 -15.79 0.06
N ALA A 790 -24.53 -15.67 1.39
CA ALA A 790 -24.70 -14.40 2.10
C ALA A 790 -23.64 -13.35 1.73
N MET A 791 -22.40 -13.78 1.42
CA MET A 791 -21.36 -12.90 0.91
C MET A 791 -21.65 -12.45 -0.53
N LEU A 792 -22.01 -13.39 -1.42
CA LEU A 792 -22.32 -13.09 -2.81
C LEU A 792 -23.51 -12.14 -2.94
N LYS A 793 -24.57 -12.35 -2.15
CA LYS A 793 -25.78 -11.52 -2.12
C LYS A 793 -25.51 -10.04 -1.85
N LYS A 794 -24.46 -9.71 -1.08
CA LYS A 794 -24.10 -8.33 -0.73
C LYS A 794 -23.47 -7.56 -1.88
N GLU A 795 -23.00 -8.26 -2.92
CA GLU A 795 -22.29 -7.64 -4.04
C GLU A 795 -23.23 -7.14 -5.15
N PHE A 796 -24.53 -7.47 -5.09
CA PHE A 796 -25.52 -7.10 -6.11
C PHE A 796 -26.52 -6.07 -5.58
N ASP A 797 -26.96 -5.16 -6.46
CA ASP A 797 -27.90 -4.09 -6.11
C ASP A 797 -29.32 -4.63 -5.85
N LYS A 798 -29.70 -5.67 -6.60
CA LYS A 798 -31.01 -6.30 -6.53
C LYS A 798 -30.88 -7.81 -6.56
N VAL A 799 -31.58 -8.46 -5.63
CA VAL A 799 -31.58 -9.91 -5.49
C VAL A 799 -33.02 -10.38 -5.66
N GLN A 800 -33.26 -11.16 -6.72
CA GLN A 800 -34.57 -11.71 -7.04
C GLN A 800 -34.59 -13.19 -6.65
N VAL A 801 -35.51 -13.59 -5.78
CA VAL A 801 -35.65 -14.99 -5.37
C VAL A 801 -36.88 -15.56 -6.04
N LEU A 802 -36.66 -16.35 -7.08
CA LEU A 802 -37.71 -16.84 -7.98
C LEU A 802 -38.05 -18.33 -7.76
N THR A 803 -37.27 -19.05 -6.95
CA THR A 803 -37.58 -20.44 -6.56
C THR A 803 -38.76 -20.58 -5.58
N SER A 804 -39.43 -21.74 -5.59
CA SER A 804 -40.35 -22.21 -4.54
C SER A 804 -39.64 -22.97 -3.40
N THR A 805 -38.34 -23.24 -3.56
CA THR A 805 -37.49 -23.93 -2.60
C THR A 805 -37.01 -22.95 -1.53
N PRO A 806 -37.12 -23.27 -0.22
CA PRO A 806 -36.65 -22.38 0.83
C PRO A 806 -35.13 -22.19 0.74
N LEU A 807 -34.69 -20.93 0.86
CA LEU A 807 -33.27 -20.59 0.90
C LEU A 807 -32.59 -21.30 2.08
N PRO A 808 -31.29 -21.66 1.97
CA PRO A 808 -30.57 -22.28 3.08
C PRO A 808 -30.47 -21.28 4.26
N GLU A 809 -31.12 -21.59 5.39
CA GLU A 809 -31.20 -20.73 6.60
C GLU A 809 -29.87 -20.44 7.28
#